data_AF-Q9ZHR9-F1
#
_entry.id   AF-Q9ZHR9-F1
#
_cell.length_a   1.000
_cell.length_b   1.000
_cell.length_c   1.000
_cell.angle_alpha   90.00
_cell.angle_beta   90.00
_cell.angle_gamma   90.00
#
_symmetry.space_group_name_H-M   'P 1'
#
loop_
_entity.id
_entity.type
_entity.pdbx_description
1 polymer ?
#
loop_
_entity_poly.entity_id
_entity_poly.type
_entity_poly.pdbx_seq_one_letter_code
_entity_poly.pdbx_strand_id
1 'polypeptide(L)'
;MKRKNILKFVSLLGIGSFVMLAAASCTTPTPNPNPPSGGMNGGDTNPGDGQGMMNAASQELAAARMGLTTVFDSKAKNLGLYVDYKKTQDTLTKAYDAAKTVLDNSSSTTQNLNEAKTRLETAIRTAATSKQTFDEQHAELVKVYEELKTTLSNETATLAPYAAAQYAGIKMHLSGLYDAGKAITTKTLEPVEGDPLTASAVMMANTKIVEAIKDEVLNPQKENATKLADSFVKQVLVKEKITGVEEAHNKSQPANYSFVGYSVDITGTANGQTSIPNWNYAQRTIFTNGDEPRSVSNTPVDGQTMAQPLSNVSWIYSLAGTGAKYTLEFTYYGPSTGYLYFPYKLVNTSDQVKLGLEYKLNDATKPSAITFGSEQTMNGKTPTVNDINVAKVTLANLNFGSNKIEFSVPVEKVSPMIGNMYLSSSPNNWNKIYDDIFGNSVTTQNNRTIISVDALNGYSLASDWSTFIAEYSGTGLTLDNQNVSDQKYYLIGYVGGTSSRNDMMIPTNNVQKFPLASNISNRNYIFYVNAPKAGAYYIKGVFASRDPRDLKFSTGDMSSNNVTIRQLSTENLTTLRTFDTFATTGATRDTTVSDRKTLTLVEGLNKIVVSGATENTGNAPNFGYLKFILNETQPETTNDSNPS
;
A
#
# COMPACT_ATOMS: atom_id res chain seq x y z
N MET A 1 -35.55 -2.78 -19.51
CA MET A 1 -35.73 -1.49 -18.80
C MET A 1 -34.45 -1.20 -18.02
N LYS A 2 -33.67 -0.13 -18.15
CA LYS A 2 -33.62 1.11 -18.94
C LYS A 2 -32.11 1.34 -19.22
N ARG A 3 -31.69 1.53 -20.47
CA ARG A 3 -30.30 1.90 -20.81
C ARG A 3 -30.08 3.36 -20.40
N LYS A 4 -29.09 3.63 -19.54
CA LYS A 4 -28.65 5.00 -19.22
C LYS A 4 -27.57 5.40 -20.23
N ASN A 5 -27.95 6.22 -21.20
CA ASN A 5 -27.01 6.92 -22.06
C ASN A 5 -26.38 8.06 -21.26
N ILE A 6 -25.09 7.97 -20.98
CA ILE A 6 -24.29 9.08 -20.44
C ILE A 6 -23.91 9.97 -21.62
N LEU A 7 -24.55 11.14 -21.70
CA LEU A 7 -24.25 12.17 -22.68
C LEU A 7 -22.95 12.87 -22.24
N LYS A 8 -21.83 12.58 -22.89
CA LYS A 8 -20.60 13.38 -22.76
C LYS A 8 -20.77 14.63 -23.62
N PHE A 9 -20.93 15.79 -22.97
CA PHE A 9 -20.75 17.07 -23.65
C PHE A 9 -19.26 17.26 -23.94
N VAL A 10 -18.84 16.96 -25.17
CA VAL A 10 -17.59 17.47 -25.71
C VAL A 10 -17.89 18.85 -26.26
N SER A 11 -17.49 19.88 -25.51
CA SER A 11 -17.47 21.26 -25.99
C SER A 11 -16.38 21.40 -27.05
N LEU A 12 -16.73 21.17 -28.31
CA LEU A 12 -15.94 21.56 -29.47
C LEU A 12 -16.24 23.04 -29.76
N LEU A 13 -15.52 23.96 -29.11
CA LEU A 13 -15.54 25.37 -29.48
C LEU A 13 -14.09 25.83 -29.65
N GLY A 14 -13.68 25.92 -30.91
CA GLY A 14 -12.34 26.36 -31.29
C GLY A 14 -11.99 26.09 -32.75
N ILE A 15 -12.94 26.16 -33.68
CA ILE A 15 -12.61 26.24 -35.11
C ILE A 15 -12.76 27.71 -35.51
N GLY A 16 -11.63 28.41 -35.56
CA GLY A 16 -11.50 29.74 -36.13
C GLY A 16 -10.57 29.70 -37.34
N SER A 17 -10.90 28.87 -38.34
CA SER A 17 -10.26 28.97 -39.66
C SER A 17 -10.75 30.24 -40.33
N PHE A 18 -9.88 31.24 -40.50
CA PHE A 18 -10.12 32.32 -41.45
C PHE A 18 -9.29 32.06 -42.70
N VAL A 19 -10.01 31.75 -43.78
CA VAL A 19 -9.51 31.80 -45.15
C VAL A 19 -9.23 33.27 -45.47
N MET A 20 -7.96 33.63 -45.71
CA MET A 20 -7.64 34.90 -46.35
C MET A 20 -7.95 34.78 -47.84
N LEU A 21 -8.93 35.57 -48.30
CA LEU A 21 -9.20 35.78 -49.71
C LEU A 21 -8.17 36.80 -50.23
N ALA A 22 -7.22 36.34 -51.03
CA ALA A 22 -6.29 37.21 -51.75
C ALA A 22 -7.04 37.93 -52.87
N ALA A 23 -7.18 39.26 -52.76
CA ALA A 23 -7.57 40.11 -53.88
C ALA A 23 -6.30 40.70 -54.50
N ALA A 24 -5.85 40.11 -55.60
CA ALA A 24 -4.94 40.77 -56.53
C ALA A 24 -5.75 41.66 -57.47
N SER A 25 -5.39 42.93 -57.62
CA SER A 25 -5.65 43.67 -58.86
C SER A 25 -4.77 44.91 -58.98
N CYS A 26 -3.94 44.92 -60.03
CA CYS A 26 -3.33 46.11 -60.61
C CYS A 26 -4.36 46.83 -61.49
N THR A 27 -4.34 48.17 -61.54
CA THR A 27 -4.28 48.96 -62.79
C THR A 27 -4.27 50.47 -62.52
N THR A 28 -3.56 51.17 -63.40
CA THR A 28 -3.26 52.61 -63.52
C THR A 28 -4.48 53.49 -63.84
N PRO A 29 -4.49 54.81 -63.52
CA PRO A 29 -5.52 55.73 -63.99
C PRO A 29 -5.06 56.66 -65.14
N THR A 30 -5.94 56.91 -66.10
CA THR A 30 -6.05 58.13 -66.95
C THR A 30 -7.38 58.05 -67.73
N PRO A 31 -7.95 59.17 -68.25
CA PRO A 31 -8.35 60.41 -67.58
C PRO A 31 -9.87 60.72 -67.76
N ASN A 32 -10.31 61.79 -67.10
CA ASN A 32 -11.64 62.45 -67.03
C ASN A 32 -12.58 62.37 -68.27
N PRO A 33 -13.91 62.52 -68.06
CA PRO A 33 -14.58 63.70 -68.61
C PRO A 33 -15.66 64.34 -67.71
N ASN A 34 -15.79 65.67 -67.84
CA ASN A 34 -16.93 66.53 -67.43
C ASN A 34 -17.82 66.78 -68.68
N PRO A 35 -18.98 67.50 -68.69
CA PRO A 35 -20.04 67.86 -67.71
C PRO A 35 -21.48 67.52 -68.28
N PRO A 36 -22.67 68.06 -67.86
CA PRO A 36 -23.06 69.50 -67.98
C PRO A 36 -24.04 70.11 -66.93
N SER A 37 -23.80 71.41 -66.65
CA SER A 37 -24.69 72.60 -66.64
C SER A 37 -26.19 72.55 -66.23
N GLY A 38 -26.56 73.53 -65.38
CA GLY A 38 -27.88 74.21 -65.29
C GLY A 38 -28.33 74.40 -63.82
N GLY A 39 -28.74 75.55 -63.27
CA GLY A 39 -28.92 76.94 -63.70
C GLY A 39 -29.51 77.75 -62.51
N MET A 40 -29.19 79.05 -62.45
CA MET A 40 -29.84 80.24 -61.80
C MET A 40 -30.74 80.03 -60.54
N ASN A 41 -30.67 80.80 -59.45
CA ASN A 41 -30.84 82.26 -59.39
C ASN A 41 -30.65 82.83 -57.94
N GLY A 42 -30.22 84.10 -57.82
CA GLY A 42 -30.36 85.00 -56.65
C GLY A 42 -29.33 84.81 -55.52
N GLY A 43 -28.50 85.77 -55.10
CA GLY A 43 -28.65 87.22 -55.11
C GLY A 43 -28.80 87.72 -53.68
N ASP A 44 -27.69 87.83 -52.94
CA ASP A 44 -27.52 88.87 -51.90
C ASP A 44 -26.04 88.98 -51.52
N THR A 45 -25.55 90.21 -51.53
CA THR A 45 -24.18 90.60 -51.18
C THR A 45 -24.07 91.00 -49.72
N ASN A 46 -22.90 90.68 -49.13
CA ASN A 46 -22.21 91.31 -47.99
C ASN A 46 -22.34 90.61 -46.61
N PRO A 47 -21.40 90.82 -45.67
CA PRO A 47 -19.95 90.63 -45.72
C PRO A 47 -19.47 89.63 -44.65
N GLY A 48 -18.36 88.94 -44.91
CA GLY A 48 -17.42 88.45 -43.88
C GLY A 48 -17.97 87.51 -42.79
N ASP A 49 -17.71 86.22 -42.95
CA ASP A 49 -17.44 85.37 -41.79
C ASP A 49 -16.45 84.27 -42.17
N GLY A 50 -15.21 84.39 -41.69
CA GLY A 50 -14.18 83.36 -41.73
C GLY A 50 -14.49 82.12 -40.86
N GLN A 51 -15.77 81.83 -40.62
CA GLN A 51 -16.25 80.78 -39.70
C GLN A 51 -16.47 79.42 -40.38
N GLY A 52 -16.59 79.36 -41.71
CA GLY A 52 -16.76 78.11 -42.45
C GLY A 52 -15.54 77.17 -42.39
N MET A 53 -14.32 77.73 -42.38
CA MET A 53 -13.09 76.96 -42.21
C MET A 53 -12.85 76.53 -40.75
N MET A 54 -13.25 77.36 -39.76
CA MET A 54 -13.10 77.01 -38.34
C MET A 54 -13.98 75.82 -37.95
N ASN A 55 -15.19 75.71 -38.50
CA ASN A 55 -16.09 74.58 -38.22
C ASN A 55 -15.58 73.26 -38.85
N ALA A 56 -15.02 73.32 -40.06
CA ALA A 56 -14.40 72.17 -40.73
C ALA A 56 -13.17 71.63 -39.96
N ALA A 57 -12.26 72.50 -39.54
CA ALA A 57 -11.07 72.09 -38.78
C ALA A 57 -11.41 71.49 -37.41
N SER A 58 -12.42 72.04 -36.71
CA SER A 58 -12.90 71.46 -35.44
C SER A 58 -13.60 70.11 -35.64
N GLN A 59 -14.34 69.92 -36.74
CA GLN A 59 -14.95 68.64 -37.08
C GLN A 59 -13.88 67.59 -37.44
N GLU A 60 -12.86 67.97 -38.20
CA GLU A 60 -11.72 67.09 -38.52
C GLU A 60 -10.94 66.67 -37.27
N LEU A 61 -10.70 67.59 -36.33
CA LEU A 61 -10.04 67.28 -35.06
C LEU A 61 -10.87 66.30 -34.22
N ALA A 62 -12.17 66.53 -34.11
CA ALA A 62 -13.09 65.63 -33.40
C ALA A 62 -13.17 64.25 -34.05
N ALA A 63 -13.23 64.19 -35.39
CA ALA A 63 -13.21 62.94 -36.16
C ALA A 63 -11.88 62.18 -35.99
N ALA A 64 -10.73 62.87 -36.02
CA ALA A 64 -9.43 62.26 -35.78
C ALA A 64 -9.31 61.70 -34.36
N ARG A 65 -9.83 62.42 -33.35
CA ARG A 65 -9.86 61.98 -31.95
C ARG A 65 -10.75 60.75 -31.77
N MET A 66 -11.95 60.75 -32.36
CA MET A 66 -12.86 59.61 -32.36
C MET A 66 -12.23 58.40 -33.07
N GLY A 67 -11.57 58.62 -34.22
CA GLY A 67 -10.87 57.58 -34.95
C GLY A 67 -9.76 56.91 -34.15
N LEU A 68 -8.96 57.68 -33.40
CA LEU A 68 -7.95 57.12 -32.49
C LEU A 68 -8.60 56.39 -31.31
N THR A 69 -9.66 56.96 -30.73
CA THR A 69 -10.41 56.35 -29.62
C THR A 69 -10.95 54.97 -30.00
N THR A 70 -11.58 54.83 -31.17
CA THR A 70 -12.11 53.55 -31.66
C THR A 70 -11.02 52.47 -31.77
N VAL A 71 -9.82 52.83 -32.24
CA VAL A 71 -8.70 51.87 -32.31
C VAL A 71 -8.19 51.56 -30.90
N PHE A 72 -8.09 52.58 -30.04
CA PHE A 72 -7.64 52.42 -28.65
C PHE A 72 -8.56 51.49 -27.83
N ASP A 73 -9.88 51.61 -27.98
CA ASP A 73 -10.88 50.81 -27.25
C ASP A 73 -10.78 49.32 -27.54
N SER A 74 -10.09 48.93 -28.63
CA SER A 74 -9.78 47.52 -28.93
C SER A 74 -8.65 46.92 -28.09
N LYS A 75 -8.01 47.69 -27.19
CA LYS A 75 -6.83 47.30 -26.38
C LYS A 75 -6.97 45.95 -25.71
N ALA A 76 -8.05 45.72 -24.94
CA ALA A 76 -8.23 44.48 -24.18
C ALA A 76 -8.31 43.24 -25.09
N LYS A 77 -9.08 43.35 -26.18
CA LYS A 77 -9.22 42.27 -27.18
C LYS A 77 -7.88 41.97 -27.83
N ASN A 78 -7.17 43.01 -28.30
CA ASN A 78 -5.93 42.83 -29.04
C ASN A 78 -4.79 42.32 -28.14
N LEU A 79 -4.63 42.85 -26.93
CA LEU A 79 -3.62 42.34 -25.99
C LEU A 79 -3.94 40.90 -25.54
N GLY A 80 -5.23 40.54 -25.41
CA GLY A 80 -5.67 39.19 -25.04
C GLY A 80 -5.23 38.10 -26.02
N LEU A 81 -4.98 38.44 -27.29
CA LEU A 81 -4.52 37.47 -28.31
C LEU A 81 -3.06 37.05 -28.12
N TYR A 82 -2.28 37.81 -27.34
CA TYR A 82 -0.83 37.62 -27.19
C TYR A 82 -0.44 37.27 -25.76
N VAL A 83 -1.36 36.72 -24.95
CA VAL A 83 -1.07 36.35 -23.55
C VAL A 83 0.11 35.40 -23.41
N ASP A 84 0.29 34.50 -24.37
CA ASP A 84 1.40 33.54 -24.44
C ASP A 84 2.61 34.05 -25.27
N TYR A 85 2.52 35.26 -25.83
CA TYR A 85 3.58 35.87 -26.65
C TYR A 85 4.01 37.18 -25.99
N LYS A 86 4.60 37.09 -24.80
CA LYS A 86 4.82 38.26 -23.94
C LYS A 86 5.67 39.35 -24.58
N LYS A 87 6.67 39.02 -25.38
CA LYS A 87 7.46 40.03 -26.11
C LYS A 87 6.61 40.80 -27.12
N THR A 88 5.80 40.09 -27.91
CA THR A 88 4.81 40.71 -28.81
C THR A 88 3.79 41.55 -28.04
N GLN A 89 3.27 41.03 -26.93
CA GLN A 89 2.29 41.72 -26.07
C GLN A 89 2.87 42.99 -25.43
N ASP A 90 4.11 42.96 -24.95
CA ASP A 90 4.82 44.10 -24.36
C ASP A 90 5.03 45.21 -25.40
N THR A 91 5.48 44.84 -26.60
CA THR A 91 5.66 45.79 -27.71
C THR A 91 4.34 46.46 -28.07
N LEU A 92 3.25 45.69 -28.16
CA LEU A 92 1.92 46.24 -28.45
C LEU A 92 1.39 47.10 -27.29
N THR A 93 1.67 46.74 -26.04
CA THR A 93 1.30 47.53 -24.86
C THR A 93 1.95 48.90 -24.89
N LYS A 94 3.26 48.99 -25.18
CA LYS A 94 3.98 50.26 -25.35
C LYS A 94 3.38 51.13 -26.46
N ALA A 95 2.91 50.53 -27.56
CA ALA A 95 2.23 51.27 -28.61
C ALA A 95 0.87 51.83 -28.16
N TYR A 96 0.08 51.07 -27.40
CA TYR A 96 -1.15 51.58 -26.79
C TYR A 96 -0.89 52.72 -25.80
N ASP A 97 0.17 52.62 -24.99
CA ASP A 97 0.49 53.66 -23.99
C ASP A 97 0.98 54.95 -24.67
N ALA A 98 1.74 54.83 -25.77
CA ALA A 98 2.11 55.97 -26.62
C ALA A 98 0.88 56.62 -27.27
N ALA A 99 -0.05 55.82 -27.80
CA ALA A 99 -1.31 56.31 -28.37
C ALA A 99 -2.19 57.01 -27.32
N LYS A 100 -2.25 56.46 -26.10
CA LYS A 100 -2.96 57.07 -24.97
C LYS A 100 -2.39 58.43 -24.60
N THR A 101 -1.06 58.57 -24.60
CA THR A 101 -0.39 59.85 -24.31
C THR A 101 -0.82 60.94 -25.29
N VAL A 102 -0.98 60.60 -26.58
CA VAL A 102 -1.50 61.54 -27.59
C VAL A 102 -3.00 61.79 -27.40
N LEU A 103 -3.79 60.76 -27.10
CA LEU A 103 -5.22 60.89 -26.91
C LEU A 103 -5.57 61.77 -25.69
N ASP A 104 -4.85 61.62 -24.58
CA ASP A 104 -5.06 62.39 -23.35
C ASP A 104 -4.56 63.84 -23.46
N ASN A 105 -3.69 64.14 -24.44
CA ASN A 105 -3.19 65.49 -24.65
C ASN A 105 -4.26 66.38 -25.32
N SER A 106 -4.81 67.30 -24.53
CA SER A 106 -5.80 68.28 -25.01
C SER A 106 -5.27 69.19 -26.13
N SER A 107 -3.95 69.37 -26.23
CA SER A 107 -3.29 70.20 -27.24
C SER A 107 -2.89 69.43 -28.51
N SER A 108 -3.21 68.13 -28.63
CA SER A 108 -2.88 67.35 -29.83
C SER A 108 -3.62 67.86 -31.06
N THR A 109 -2.88 68.05 -32.15
CA THR A 109 -3.43 68.47 -33.44
C THR A 109 -4.07 67.30 -34.19
N THR A 110 -4.87 67.60 -35.23
CA THR A 110 -5.42 66.59 -36.16
C THR A 110 -4.32 65.69 -36.73
N GLN A 111 -3.16 66.28 -37.07
CA GLN A 111 -1.99 65.52 -37.54
C GLN A 111 -1.44 64.58 -36.45
N ASN A 112 -1.28 65.06 -35.21
CA ASN A 112 -0.80 64.20 -34.12
C ASN A 112 -1.72 63.00 -33.88
N LEU A 113 -3.04 63.21 -33.89
CA LEU A 113 -4.04 62.16 -33.67
C LEU A 113 -4.03 61.14 -34.82
N ASN A 114 -3.98 61.59 -36.07
CA ASN A 114 -3.94 60.70 -37.25
C ASN A 114 -2.63 59.92 -37.33
N GLU A 115 -1.49 60.54 -36.99
CA GLU A 115 -0.19 59.85 -36.90
C GLU A 115 -0.21 58.79 -35.80
N ALA A 116 -0.74 59.11 -34.61
CA ALA A 116 -0.86 58.16 -33.50
C ALA A 116 -1.79 56.98 -33.86
N LYS A 117 -2.92 57.25 -34.52
CA LYS A 117 -3.83 56.22 -35.03
C LYS A 117 -3.11 55.29 -36.00
N THR A 118 -2.44 55.86 -37.01
CA THR A 118 -1.69 55.09 -38.01
C THR A 118 -0.59 54.24 -37.38
N ARG A 119 0.15 54.80 -36.40
CA ARG A 119 1.18 54.06 -35.64
C ARG A 119 0.58 52.90 -34.84
N LEU A 120 -0.54 53.12 -34.15
CA LEU A 120 -1.22 52.07 -33.38
C LEU A 120 -1.77 50.96 -34.28
N GLU A 121 -2.43 51.30 -35.38
CA GLU A 121 -2.90 50.33 -36.37
C GLU A 121 -1.74 49.53 -36.98
N THR A 122 -0.60 50.18 -37.22
CA THR A 122 0.62 49.51 -37.68
C THR A 122 1.14 48.54 -36.63
N ALA A 123 1.24 48.95 -35.36
CA ALA A 123 1.66 48.09 -34.27
C ALA A 123 0.74 46.87 -34.09
N ILE A 124 -0.58 47.03 -34.24
CA ILE A 124 -1.56 45.93 -34.21
C ILE A 124 -1.29 44.94 -35.36
N ARG A 125 -1.08 45.43 -36.59
CA ARG A 125 -0.73 44.56 -37.73
C ARG A 125 0.61 43.86 -37.52
N THR A 126 1.62 44.57 -37.05
CA THR A 126 2.93 44.01 -36.75
C THR A 126 2.84 42.91 -35.70
N ALA A 127 2.07 43.09 -34.63
CA ALA A 127 1.86 42.05 -33.62
C ALA A 127 1.22 40.77 -34.20
N ALA A 128 0.23 40.93 -35.11
CA ALA A 128 -0.37 39.79 -35.80
C ALA A 128 0.63 39.06 -36.69
N THR A 129 1.43 39.78 -37.48
CA THR A 129 2.49 39.19 -38.31
C THR A 129 3.58 38.54 -37.48
N SER A 130 4.04 39.17 -36.39
CA SER A 130 5.04 38.62 -35.48
C SER A 130 4.60 37.28 -34.89
N LYS A 131 3.34 37.18 -34.43
CA LYS A 131 2.76 35.92 -33.96
C LYS A 131 2.75 34.86 -35.07
N GLN A 132 2.26 35.22 -36.25
CA GLN A 132 2.22 34.29 -37.39
C GLN A 132 3.62 33.75 -37.74
N THR A 133 4.62 34.63 -37.84
CA THR A 133 6.00 34.25 -38.11
C THR A 133 6.57 33.35 -37.02
N PHE A 134 6.31 33.67 -35.74
CA PHE A 134 6.72 32.80 -34.64
C PHE A 134 6.09 31.41 -34.77
N ASP A 135 4.79 31.34 -35.03
CA ASP A 135 4.06 30.07 -35.13
C ASP A 135 4.57 29.21 -36.30
N GLU A 136 4.87 29.83 -37.44
CA GLU A 136 5.44 29.14 -38.60
C GLU A 136 6.85 28.61 -38.33
N GLN A 137 7.69 29.38 -37.62
CA GLN A 137 9.06 28.99 -37.29
C GLN A 137 9.14 27.97 -36.14
N HIS A 138 8.13 27.93 -35.27
CA HIS A 138 8.10 27.13 -34.06
C HIS A 138 6.87 26.22 -33.97
N ALA A 139 6.38 25.73 -35.12
CA ALA A 139 5.13 24.97 -35.22
C ALA A 139 5.01 23.81 -34.22
N GLU A 140 6.08 23.02 -34.03
CA GLU A 140 6.07 21.91 -33.08
C GLU A 140 5.97 22.39 -31.63
N LEU A 141 6.67 23.48 -31.26
CA LEU A 141 6.58 24.07 -29.93
C LEU A 141 5.16 24.56 -29.64
N VAL A 142 4.55 25.27 -30.59
CA VAL A 142 3.17 25.78 -30.45
C VAL A 142 2.20 24.61 -30.24
N LYS A 143 2.33 23.56 -31.06
CA LYS A 143 1.49 22.35 -30.94
C LYS A 143 1.59 21.71 -29.55
N VAL A 144 2.81 21.38 -29.09
CA VAL A 144 2.97 20.69 -27.80
C VAL A 144 2.62 21.59 -26.61
N TYR A 145 2.74 22.91 -26.75
CA TYR A 145 2.33 23.88 -25.74
C TYR A 145 0.81 23.94 -25.56
N GLU A 146 0.06 23.92 -26.67
CA GLU A 146 -1.41 23.86 -26.61
C GLU A 146 -1.93 22.49 -26.13
N GLU A 147 -1.24 21.40 -26.48
CA GLU A 147 -1.52 20.07 -25.92
C GLU A 147 -1.31 20.06 -24.39
N LEU A 148 -0.19 20.62 -23.90
CA LEU A 148 0.06 20.75 -22.47
C LEU A 148 -1.02 21.59 -21.77
N LYS A 149 -1.40 22.76 -22.32
CA LYS A 149 -2.47 23.59 -21.75
C LYS A 149 -3.80 22.84 -21.68
N THR A 150 -4.14 22.07 -22.72
CA THR A 150 -5.32 21.22 -22.73
C THR A 150 -5.25 20.18 -21.61
N THR A 151 -4.12 19.48 -21.45
CA THR A 151 -3.89 18.52 -20.37
C THR A 151 -4.05 19.17 -18.99
N LEU A 152 -3.42 20.34 -18.77
CA LEU A 152 -3.49 21.09 -17.50
C LEU A 152 -4.92 21.52 -17.14
N SER A 153 -5.74 21.88 -18.13
CA SER A 153 -7.15 22.26 -17.89
C SER A 153 -8.00 21.14 -17.27
N ASN A 154 -7.59 19.88 -17.43
CA ASN A 154 -8.29 18.72 -16.90
C ASN A 154 -7.89 18.35 -15.47
N GLU A 155 -6.90 19.03 -14.86
CA GLU A 155 -6.34 18.70 -13.55
C GLU A 155 -7.41 18.42 -12.48
N THR A 156 -8.38 19.33 -12.32
CA THR A 156 -9.40 19.19 -11.28
C THR A 156 -10.22 17.92 -11.45
N ALA A 157 -10.61 17.60 -12.69
CA ALA A 157 -11.36 16.39 -13.00
C ALA A 157 -10.50 15.13 -12.80
N THR A 158 -9.23 15.17 -13.19
CA THR A 158 -8.27 14.08 -13.01
C THR A 158 -8.02 13.78 -11.53
N LEU A 159 -7.88 14.79 -10.68
CA LEU A 159 -7.54 14.63 -9.26
C LEU A 159 -8.74 14.29 -8.37
N ALA A 160 -9.97 14.60 -8.79
CA ALA A 160 -11.19 14.40 -7.99
C ALA A 160 -11.37 12.95 -7.47
N PRO A 161 -11.10 11.88 -8.24
CA PRO A 161 -11.22 10.49 -7.75
C PRO A 161 -10.23 10.10 -6.64
N TYR A 162 -9.21 10.92 -6.37
CA TYR A 162 -8.13 10.64 -5.42
C TYR A 162 -8.21 11.51 -4.16
N ALA A 163 -9.39 12.08 -3.89
CA ALA A 163 -9.60 12.96 -2.74
C ALA A 163 -9.54 12.24 -1.37
N ALA A 164 -9.85 10.94 -1.34
CA ALA A 164 -9.81 10.16 -0.11
C ALA A 164 -8.38 10.00 0.43
N ALA A 165 -8.22 10.00 1.76
CA ALA A 165 -6.91 9.98 2.42
C ALA A 165 -6.04 8.79 1.97
N GLN A 166 -6.63 7.62 1.73
CA GLN A 166 -5.90 6.44 1.25
C GLN A 166 -5.18 6.63 -0.10
N TYR A 167 -5.64 7.58 -0.93
CA TYR A 167 -5.05 7.89 -2.23
C TYR A 167 -4.13 9.12 -2.19
N ALA A 168 -3.77 9.61 -1.01
CA ALA A 168 -2.94 10.82 -0.86
C ALA A 168 -1.62 10.74 -1.62
N GLY A 169 -0.96 9.57 -1.67
CA GLY A 169 0.27 9.38 -2.47
C GLY A 169 0.05 9.60 -3.96
N ILE A 170 -1.01 8.99 -4.53
CA ILE A 170 -1.38 9.15 -5.94
C ILE A 170 -1.69 10.61 -6.24
N LYS A 171 -2.51 11.24 -5.40
CA LYS A 171 -2.88 12.65 -5.57
C LYS A 171 -1.66 13.56 -5.53
N MET A 172 -0.75 13.36 -4.57
CA MET A 172 0.47 14.15 -4.43
C MET A 172 1.39 13.98 -5.64
N HIS A 173 1.58 12.75 -6.12
CA HIS A 173 2.37 12.48 -7.31
C HIS A 173 1.80 13.20 -8.55
N LEU A 174 0.50 13.03 -8.83
CA LEU A 174 -0.15 13.68 -9.97
C LEU A 174 -0.11 15.21 -9.84
N SER A 175 -0.39 15.76 -8.66
CA SER A 175 -0.34 17.22 -8.44
C SER A 175 1.05 17.78 -8.73
N GLY A 176 2.11 17.07 -8.31
CA GLY A 176 3.49 17.47 -8.62
C GLY A 176 3.80 17.48 -10.13
N LEU A 177 3.23 16.55 -10.91
CA LEU A 177 3.36 16.56 -12.37
C LEU A 177 2.60 17.73 -13.00
N TYR A 178 1.38 18.02 -12.53
CA TYR A 178 0.59 19.16 -12.97
C TYR A 178 1.29 20.50 -12.66
N ASP A 179 1.85 20.65 -11.45
CA ASP A 179 2.57 21.85 -11.05
C ASP A 179 3.85 22.07 -11.88
N ALA A 180 4.57 20.99 -12.19
CA ALA A 180 5.70 21.05 -13.13
C ALA A 180 5.27 21.50 -14.53
N GLY A 181 4.12 21.03 -15.03
CA GLY A 181 3.54 21.48 -16.29
C GLY A 181 3.11 22.96 -16.26
N LYS A 182 2.46 23.41 -15.18
CA LYS A 182 2.08 24.83 -14.99
C LYS A 182 3.30 25.73 -15.00
N ALA A 183 4.38 25.35 -14.31
CA ALA A 183 5.62 26.11 -14.28
C ALA A 183 6.22 26.31 -15.67
N ILE A 184 6.05 25.35 -16.59
CA ILE A 184 6.43 25.50 -18.00
C ILE A 184 5.54 26.52 -18.69
N THR A 185 4.22 26.43 -18.53
CA THR A 185 3.29 27.36 -19.19
C THR A 185 3.46 28.81 -18.75
N THR A 186 3.88 29.05 -17.50
CA THR A 186 4.20 30.39 -16.99
C THR A 186 5.32 31.10 -17.75
N LYS A 187 6.23 30.36 -18.40
CA LYS A 187 7.29 30.96 -19.24
C LYS A 187 6.76 31.57 -20.53
N THR A 188 5.58 31.14 -20.99
CA THR A 188 4.96 31.54 -22.28
C THR A 188 5.80 31.14 -23.51
N LEU A 189 5.20 31.19 -24.70
CA LEU A 189 5.88 30.82 -25.96
C LEU A 189 6.98 31.81 -26.33
N GLU A 190 6.74 33.11 -26.13
CA GLU A 190 7.68 34.19 -26.45
C GLU A 190 7.91 35.10 -25.21
N PRO A 191 8.82 34.72 -24.29
CA PRO A 191 9.09 35.52 -23.09
C PRO A 191 9.73 36.89 -23.43
N VAL A 192 9.54 37.88 -22.55
CA VAL A 192 10.21 39.20 -22.69
C VAL A 192 11.71 39.08 -22.43
N GLU A 193 12.08 38.30 -21.42
CA GLU A 193 13.45 38.05 -20.98
C GLU A 193 13.62 36.57 -20.59
N GLY A 194 14.85 36.05 -20.70
CA GLY A 194 15.21 34.66 -20.38
C GLY A 194 15.25 33.73 -21.58
N ASP A 195 15.59 32.46 -21.31
CA ASP A 195 15.74 31.45 -22.36
C ASP A 195 14.39 31.05 -22.97
N PRO A 196 14.31 30.88 -24.30
CA PRO A 196 13.10 30.41 -24.97
C PRO A 196 12.73 28.99 -24.54
N LEU A 197 11.42 28.69 -24.53
CA LEU A 197 10.95 27.32 -24.36
C LEU A 197 11.41 26.45 -25.53
N THR A 198 11.68 25.18 -25.23
CA THR A 198 11.97 24.17 -26.26
C THR A 198 10.81 23.19 -26.35
N ALA A 199 10.48 22.76 -27.57
CA ALA A 199 9.41 21.79 -27.80
C ALA A 199 9.64 20.49 -27.00
N SER A 200 10.89 20.05 -26.88
CA SER A 200 11.26 18.85 -26.12
C SER A 200 10.90 18.95 -24.63
N ALA A 201 11.18 20.09 -23.98
CA ALA A 201 10.86 20.27 -22.56
C ALA A 201 9.35 20.27 -22.31
N VAL A 202 8.58 20.92 -23.19
CA VAL A 202 7.12 20.99 -23.10
C VAL A 202 6.51 19.60 -23.35
N MET A 203 6.94 18.92 -24.42
CA MET A 203 6.51 17.57 -24.77
C MET A 203 6.79 16.59 -23.62
N MET A 204 7.99 16.63 -23.04
CA MET A 204 8.35 15.74 -21.92
C MET A 204 7.45 15.93 -20.70
N ALA A 205 7.11 17.17 -20.36
CA ALA A 205 6.21 17.44 -19.25
C ALA A 205 4.78 16.95 -19.54
N ASN A 206 4.26 17.20 -20.75
CA ASN A 206 2.95 16.69 -21.15
C ASN A 206 2.91 15.16 -21.13
N THR A 207 3.90 14.50 -21.72
CA THR A 207 4.02 13.03 -21.74
C THR A 207 4.04 12.46 -20.32
N LYS A 208 4.78 13.07 -19.37
CA LYS A 208 4.79 12.61 -17.97
C LYS A 208 3.40 12.62 -17.35
N ILE A 209 2.61 13.67 -17.59
CA ILE A 209 1.22 13.74 -17.08
C ILE A 209 0.36 12.69 -17.79
N VAL A 210 0.38 12.66 -19.13
CA VAL A 210 -0.47 11.75 -19.93
C VAL A 210 -0.20 10.28 -19.60
N GLU A 211 1.05 9.87 -19.46
CA GLU A 211 1.43 8.51 -19.07
C GLU A 211 0.97 8.19 -17.64
N ALA A 212 1.15 9.11 -16.69
CA ALA A 212 0.76 8.90 -15.30
C ALA A 212 -0.76 8.81 -15.09
N ILE A 213 -1.57 9.37 -16.00
CA ILE A 213 -3.04 9.34 -15.91
C ILE A 213 -3.69 8.20 -16.70
N LYS A 214 -2.91 7.31 -17.32
CA LYS A 214 -3.48 6.14 -18.00
C LYS A 214 -4.09 5.17 -16.99
N ASP A 215 -5.23 4.60 -17.34
CA ASP A 215 -5.92 3.61 -16.51
C ASP A 215 -5.04 2.38 -16.19
N GLU A 216 -4.20 1.95 -17.14
CA GLU A 216 -3.25 0.83 -16.95
C GLU A 216 -2.17 1.12 -15.89
N VAL A 217 -1.89 2.40 -15.60
CA VAL A 217 -0.98 2.84 -14.55
C VAL A 217 -1.75 3.09 -13.26
N LEU A 218 -2.88 3.82 -13.32
CA LEU A 218 -3.62 4.24 -12.14
C LEU A 218 -4.41 3.13 -11.48
N ASN A 219 -4.98 2.18 -12.23
CA ASN A 219 -5.80 1.12 -11.63
C ASN A 219 -4.98 0.23 -10.69
N PRO A 220 -3.80 -0.29 -11.07
CA PRO A 220 -2.94 -1.03 -10.14
C PRO A 220 -2.51 -0.21 -8.91
N GLN A 221 -2.25 1.09 -9.09
CA GLN A 221 -1.91 1.97 -7.97
C GLN A 221 -3.07 2.13 -6.99
N LYS A 222 -4.30 2.29 -7.50
CA LYS A 222 -5.52 2.37 -6.70
C LYS A 222 -5.80 1.06 -5.97
N GLU A 223 -5.65 -0.08 -6.64
CA GLU A 223 -5.84 -1.40 -6.03
C GLU A 223 -4.83 -1.62 -4.89
N ASN A 224 -3.56 -1.28 -5.10
CA ASN A 224 -2.53 -1.33 -4.07
C ASN A 224 -2.88 -0.44 -2.86
N ALA A 225 -3.19 0.84 -3.10
CA ALA A 225 -3.53 1.78 -2.04
C ALA A 225 -4.79 1.37 -1.26
N THR A 226 -5.80 0.84 -1.97
CA THR A 226 -7.05 0.33 -1.36
C THR A 226 -6.77 -0.92 -0.52
N LYS A 227 -6.01 -1.89 -1.05
CA LYS A 227 -5.65 -3.12 -0.32
C LYS A 227 -4.89 -2.80 0.97
N LEU A 228 -3.97 -1.83 0.94
CA LEU A 228 -3.23 -1.39 2.12
C LEU A 228 -4.09 -0.64 3.13
N ALA A 229 -5.11 0.09 2.68
CA ALA A 229 -6.01 0.86 3.55
C ALA A 229 -7.05 -0.03 4.23
N ASP A 230 -7.64 -0.97 3.48
CA ASP A 230 -8.69 -1.86 3.97
C ASP A 230 -8.13 -3.12 4.66
N SER A 231 -6.87 -3.47 4.39
CA SER A 231 -6.23 -4.69 4.89
C SER A 231 -4.71 -4.52 4.96
N PHE A 232 -3.94 -5.44 4.37
CA PHE A 232 -2.49 -5.43 4.39
C PHE A 232 -1.90 -6.17 3.17
N VAL A 233 -0.60 -6.00 2.98
CA VAL A 233 0.24 -6.81 2.09
C VAL A 233 1.19 -7.66 2.94
N LYS A 234 1.06 -8.97 2.85
CA LYS A 234 1.95 -9.95 3.50
C LYS A 234 3.22 -10.11 2.70
N GLN A 235 4.35 -10.05 3.38
CA GLN A 235 5.70 -10.24 2.89
C GLN A 235 6.30 -11.45 3.61
N VAL A 236 6.25 -12.59 2.93
CA VAL A 236 6.80 -13.85 3.45
C VAL A 236 8.32 -13.74 3.53
N LEU A 237 8.93 -14.22 4.62
CA LEU A 237 10.37 -14.25 4.74
C LEU A 237 10.98 -15.27 3.78
N VAL A 238 12.12 -14.91 3.19
CA VAL A 238 12.82 -15.74 2.22
C VAL A 238 14.30 -15.75 2.58
N LYS A 239 14.91 -16.95 2.68
CA LYS A 239 16.27 -17.11 3.19
C LYS A 239 17.29 -16.32 2.37
N GLU A 240 17.10 -16.24 1.07
CA GLU A 240 17.97 -15.58 0.09
C GLU A 240 18.09 -14.06 0.32
N LYS A 241 17.13 -13.47 1.05
CA LYS A 241 17.15 -12.05 1.42
C LYS A 241 17.93 -11.77 2.71
N ILE A 242 18.43 -12.82 3.38
CA ILE A 242 19.36 -12.72 4.51
C ILE A 242 20.79 -12.73 3.96
N THR A 243 21.58 -11.71 4.28
CA THR A 243 22.96 -11.57 3.80
C THR A 243 23.89 -11.18 4.95
N GLY A 244 25.20 -11.40 4.79
CA GLY A 244 26.21 -10.98 5.77
C GLY A 244 26.22 -11.75 7.08
N VAL A 245 25.46 -12.85 7.18
CA VAL A 245 25.45 -13.71 8.37
C VAL A 245 26.74 -14.53 8.43
N GLU A 246 27.32 -14.61 9.62
CA GLU A 246 28.54 -15.38 9.85
C GLU A 246 28.32 -16.89 9.65
N GLU A 247 29.37 -17.60 9.23
CA GLU A 247 29.26 -19.00 8.79
C GLU A 247 28.76 -19.96 9.89
N ALA A 248 29.10 -19.67 11.15
CA ALA A 248 28.68 -20.45 12.31
C ALA A 248 27.16 -20.51 12.48
N HIS A 249 26.44 -19.51 11.97
CA HIS A 249 24.98 -19.38 12.06
C HIS A 249 24.27 -19.60 10.72
N ASN A 250 24.99 -19.97 9.66
CA ASN A 250 24.43 -20.09 8.32
C ASN A 250 24.23 -21.55 7.85
N LYS A 251 24.06 -22.50 8.77
CA LYS A 251 23.72 -23.89 8.42
C LYS A 251 22.23 -24.02 8.03
N SER A 252 21.87 -25.13 7.38
CA SER A 252 20.46 -25.45 7.10
C SER A 252 19.68 -25.58 8.41
N GLN A 253 18.39 -25.27 8.43
CA GLN A 253 17.58 -25.59 9.62
C GLN A 253 17.66 -27.08 9.98
N PRO A 254 17.39 -27.47 11.24
CA PRO A 254 17.41 -28.88 11.60
C PRO A 254 16.37 -29.72 10.85
N ALA A 255 16.80 -30.82 10.23
CA ALA A 255 15.95 -31.65 9.38
C ALA A 255 14.83 -32.36 10.15
N ASN A 256 15.00 -32.56 11.45
CA ASN A 256 14.02 -33.18 12.33
C ASN A 256 13.03 -32.19 12.97
N TYR A 257 13.15 -30.89 12.70
CA TYR A 257 12.19 -29.91 13.20
C TYR A 257 10.94 -29.85 12.32
N SER A 258 9.78 -29.85 12.97
CA SER A 258 8.51 -29.50 12.34
C SER A 258 8.10 -28.07 12.69
N PHE A 259 8.14 -27.74 13.98
CA PHE A 259 7.96 -26.39 14.46
C PHE A 259 9.26 -25.59 14.36
N VAL A 260 9.10 -24.29 14.17
CA VAL A 260 10.21 -23.35 13.99
C VAL A 260 10.17 -22.19 14.97
N GLY A 261 9.28 -22.26 15.97
CA GLY A 261 9.27 -21.39 17.13
C GLY A 261 9.06 -22.23 18.38
N TYR A 262 9.81 -21.95 19.44
CA TYR A 262 9.77 -22.70 20.68
C TYR A 262 9.52 -21.81 21.89
N SER A 263 8.83 -22.32 22.91
CA SER A 263 8.43 -21.57 24.11
C SER A 263 9.44 -21.65 25.26
N VAL A 264 10.61 -22.20 24.99
CA VAL A 264 11.72 -22.43 25.93
C VAL A 264 13.02 -22.06 25.24
N ASP A 265 14.08 -21.83 26.03
CA ASP A 265 15.40 -21.47 25.51
C ASP A 265 15.89 -22.53 24.51
N ILE A 266 16.31 -22.09 23.33
CA ILE A 266 16.85 -22.98 22.29
C ILE A 266 18.36 -23.09 22.52
N THR A 267 18.71 -23.78 23.60
CA THR A 267 20.08 -24.17 23.91
C THR A 267 20.20 -25.68 23.90
N GLY A 268 21.26 -26.18 23.25
CA GLY A 268 21.68 -27.56 23.38
C GLY A 268 22.96 -27.63 24.22
N THR A 269 23.15 -28.67 25.02
CA THR A 269 24.47 -28.97 25.58
C THR A 269 24.98 -30.24 24.91
N ALA A 270 26.03 -30.11 24.10
CA ALA A 270 26.78 -31.24 23.57
C ALA A 270 28.16 -31.22 24.21
N ASN A 271 28.59 -32.34 24.83
CA ASN A 271 29.91 -32.48 25.45
C ASN A 271 30.29 -31.35 26.44
N GLY A 272 29.30 -30.81 27.18
CA GLY A 272 29.53 -29.73 28.14
C GLY A 272 29.65 -28.31 27.53
N GLN A 273 29.45 -28.15 26.22
CA GLN A 273 29.37 -26.85 25.56
C GLN A 273 27.93 -26.50 25.21
N THR A 274 27.49 -25.29 25.56
CA THR A 274 26.20 -24.73 25.14
C THR A 274 26.27 -24.37 23.66
N SER A 275 25.54 -25.09 22.81
CA SER A 275 25.38 -24.78 21.39
C SER A 275 24.21 -23.80 21.22
N ILE A 276 24.54 -22.58 20.77
CA ILE A 276 23.60 -21.63 20.18
C ILE A 276 23.10 -22.16 18.81
N PRO A 277 21.92 -21.72 18.32
CA PRO A 277 21.43 -22.12 17.01
C PRO A 277 22.45 -21.87 15.90
N ASN A 278 22.86 -22.92 15.18
CA ASN A 278 23.82 -22.83 14.06
C ASN A 278 23.15 -22.46 12.72
N TRP A 279 21.87 -22.10 12.74
CA TRP A 279 21.07 -21.66 11.60
C TRP A 279 20.46 -20.28 11.89
N ASN A 280 20.19 -19.52 10.84
CA ASN A 280 19.66 -18.16 10.89
C ASN A 280 18.22 -18.05 10.37
N TYR A 281 17.74 -19.10 9.69
CA TYR A 281 16.42 -19.16 9.09
C TYR A 281 15.82 -20.55 9.26
N ALA A 282 14.56 -20.61 9.62
CA ALA A 282 13.80 -21.85 9.61
C ALA A 282 12.36 -21.64 9.15
N GLN A 283 11.84 -22.60 8.41
CA GLN A 283 10.48 -22.69 7.92
C GLN A 283 9.82 -23.99 8.38
N ARG A 284 8.54 -23.89 8.74
CA ARG A 284 7.74 -25.03 9.22
C ARG A 284 7.78 -26.20 8.25
N THR A 285 8.00 -27.40 8.78
CA THR A 285 8.04 -28.65 8.01
C THR A 285 6.90 -29.57 8.47
N ILE A 286 6.27 -30.24 7.51
CA ILE A 286 5.13 -31.12 7.72
C ILE A 286 5.62 -32.55 7.57
N PHE A 287 5.16 -33.45 8.42
CA PHE A 287 5.56 -34.85 8.43
C PHE A 287 4.37 -35.75 8.09
N THR A 288 4.60 -37.00 7.72
CA THR A 288 3.55 -38.02 7.61
C THR A 288 3.09 -38.45 9.00
N ASN A 289 1.84 -38.92 9.13
CA ASN A 289 1.37 -39.58 10.34
C ASN A 289 2.03 -40.97 10.53
N GLY A 290 1.97 -41.52 11.75
CA GLY A 290 2.46 -42.86 12.07
C GLY A 290 3.68 -42.90 13.00
N ASP A 291 4.21 -44.12 13.22
CA ASP A 291 5.31 -44.39 14.15
C ASP A 291 6.69 -44.01 13.60
N GLU A 292 6.81 -43.90 12.27
CA GLU A 292 8.02 -43.51 11.55
C GLU A 292 7.73 -42.30 10.65
N PRO A 293 7.50 -41.12 11.24
CA PRO A 293 7.12 -39.94 10.49
C PRO A 293 8.24 -39.53 9.53
N ARG A 294 7.88 -39.14 8.31
CA ARG A 294 8.79 -38.67 7.25
C ARG A 294 8.44 -37.25 6.89
N SER A 295 9.42 -36.42 6.57
CA SER A 295 9.15 -35.09 6.00
C SER A 295 8.35 -35.25 4.70
N VAL A 296 7.21 -34.57 4.60
CA VAL A 296 6.42 -34.53 3.37
C VAL A 296 7.22 -33.69 2.38
N SER A 297 7.75 -34.35 1.34
CA SER A 297 8.52 -33.67 0.30
C SER A 297 7.57 -32.97 -0.68
N ASN A 298 7.89 -31.72 -0.99
CA ASN A 298 7.27 -30.97 -2.08
C ASN A 298 8.12 -31.14 -3.35
N THR A 299 8.33 -32.38 -3.78
CA THR A 299 9.04 -32.62 -5.04
C THR A 299 8.11 -32.18 -6.18
N PRO A 300 8.54 -31.25 -7.07
CA PRO A 300 7.80 -31.02 -8.30
C PRO A 300 7.71 -32.34 -9.08
N VAL A 301 6.54 -32.62 -9.65
CA VAL A 301 6.45 -33.61 -10.73
C VAL A 301 7.34 -33.08 -11.87
N ASP A 302 8.16 -33.96 -12.46
CA ASP A 302 9.21 -33.65 -13.45
C ASP A 302 8.96 -32.39 -14.30
N GLY A 303 9.93 -31.46 -14.29
CA GLY A 303 10.01 -30.34 -15.24
C GLY A 303 9.24 -29.06 -14.88
N GLN A 304 8.66 -28.92 -13.69
CA GLN A 304 8.04 -27.65 -13.24
C GLN A 304 8.77 -26.97 -12.08
N THR A 305 8.51 -25.67 -11.94
CA THR A 305 8.95 -24.76 -10.88
C THR A 305 8.93 -25.42 -9.50
N MET A 306 9.90 -25.08 -8.64
CA MET A 306 9.96 -25.56 -7.25
C MET A 306 8.58 -25.50 -6.60
N ALA A 307 8.08 -26.65 -6.12
CA ALA A 307 6.75 -26.71 -5.54
C ALA A 307 6.72 -25.86 -4.26
N GLN A 308 5.67 -25.06 -4.11
CA GLN A 308 5.51 -24.15 -2.99
C GLN A 308 5.52 -24.92 -1.66
N PRO A 309 6.17 -24.42 -0.60
CA PRO A 309 6.15 -25.05 0.71
C PRO A 309 4.70 -25.15 1.23
N LEU A 310 4.38 -26.22 1.96
CA LEU A 310 3.01 -26.44 2.50
C LEU A 310 2.60 -25.37 3.53
N SER A 311 3.57 -24.66 4.11
CA SER A 311 3.35 -23.56 5.04
C SER A 311 4.35 -22.44 4.77
N ASN A 312 3.91 -21.19 4.90
CA ASN A 312 4.78 -20.02 4.82
C ASN A 312 5.20 -19.48 6.20
N VAL A 313 4.98 -20.24 7.28
CA VAL A 313 5.44 -19.87 8.63
C VAL A 313 6.95 -20.05 8.73
N SER A 314 7.67 -18.94 8.80
CA SER A 314 9.12 -18.92 8.91
C SER A 314 9.63 -17.87 9.89
N TRP A 315 10.84 -18.08 10.38
CA TRP A 315 11.53 -17.19 11.31
C TRP A 315 12.95 -16.93 10.83
N ILE A 316 13.37 -15.67 10.89
CA ILE A 316 14.78 -15.33 11.05
C ILE A 316 15.10 -15.53 12.53
N TYR A 317 16.01 -16.45 12.82
CA TYR A 317 16.46 -16.77 14.18
C TYR A 317 17.46 -15.77 14.71
N SER A 318 18.37 -15.32 13.85
CA SER A 318 19.36 -14.32 14.18
C SER A 318 19.84 -13.58 12.93
N LEU A 319 20.18 -12.32 13.11
CA LEU A 319 21.04 -11.56 12.21
C LEU A 319 22.42 -11.46 12.87
N ALA A 320 23.09 -12.61 13.03
CA ALA A 320 24.37 -12.72 13.71
C ALA A 320 25.55 -12.45 12.77
N GLY A 321 26.53 -11.68 13.25
CA GLY A 321 27.73 -11.29 12.50
C GLY A 321 27.73 -9.83 12.06
N THR A 322 28.93 -9.26 11.92
CA THR A 322 29.12 -7.87 11.47
C THR A 322 28.64 -7.70 10.04
N GLY A 323 27.53 -6.96 9.84
CA GLY A 323 26.92 -6.73 8.53
C GLY A 323 25.78 -7.68 8.16
N ALA A 324 25.35 -8.55 9.09
CA ALA A 324 24.17 -9.37 8.91
C ALA A 324 22.91 -8.50 8.75
N LYS A 325 22.12 -8.80 7.72
CA LYS A 325 20.92 -8.03 7.40
C LYS A 325 19.86 -8.82 6.67
N TYR A 326 18.63 -8.32 6.75
CA TYR A 326 17.50 -8.79 5.95
C TYR A 326 16.91 -7.63 5.14
N THR A 327 16.79 -7.81 3.82
CA THR A 327 16.30 -6.76 2.91
C THR A 327 14.94 -7.13 2.34
N LEU A 328 13.99 -6.21 2.47
CA LEU A 328 12.65 -6.31 1.88
C LEU A 328 12.43 -5.14 0.91
N GLU A 329 11.89 -5.45 -0.27
CA GLU A 329 11.45 -4.46 -1.25
C GLU A 329 9.94 -4.59 -1.45
N PHE A 330 9.25 -3.47 -1.59
CA PHE A 330 7.80 -3.45 -1.75
C PHE A 330 7.33 -2.21 -2.53
N THR A 331 6.18 -2.35 -3.17
CA THR A 331 5.50 -1.26 -3.87
C THR A 331 4.41 -0.65 -3.00
N TYR A 332 4.35 0.68 -2.96
CA TYR A 332 3.46 1.42 -2.09
C TYR A 332 2.97 2.72 -2.76
N TYR A 333 1.65 2.87 -2.91
CA TYR A 333 1.02 4.05 -3.53
C TYR A 333 0.08 4.82 -2.59
N GLY A 334 0.04 4.45 -1.31
CA GLY A 334 -0.77 5.08 -0.27
C GLY A 334 -0.17 6.39 0.27
N PRO A 335 -0.62 6.88 1.45
CA PRO A 335 -0.05 8.05 2.13
C PRO A 335 1.44 7.87 2.45
N SER A 336 2.24 8.95 2.50
CA SER A 336 3.68 8.90 2.81
C SER A 336 4.05 8.30 4.18
N THR A 337 3.04 7.95 5.00
CA THR A 337 3.17 7.19 6.24
C THR A 337 2.45 5.85 6.11
N GLY A 338 3.06 4.78 6.61
CA GLY A 338 2.48 3.44 6.68
C GLY A 338 2.89 2.72 7.97
N TYR A 339 2.41 1.49 8.13
CA TYR A 339 2.65 0.67 9.31
C TYR A 339 3.17 -0.71 8.88
N LEU A 340 4.26 -1.11 9.50
CA LEU A 340 4.84 -2.43 9.36
C LEU A 340 4.60 -3.23 10.63
N TYR A 341 4.07 -4.43 10.47
CA TYR A 341 3.87 -5.40 11.55
C TYR A 341 4.66 -6.67 11.27
N PHE A 342 5.14 -7.32 12.32
CA PHE A 342 5.76 -8.64 12.24
C PHE A 342 5.73 -9.32 13.61
N PRO A 343 5.54 -10.65 13.68
CA PRO A 343 5.66 -11.37 14.93
C PRO A 343 7.14 -11.45 15.34
N TYR A 344 7.41 -11.37 16.63
CA TYR A 344 8.76 -11.46 17.20
C TYR A 344 8.78 -12.07 18.59
N LYS A 345 9.92 -12.66 18.95
CA LYS A 345 10.20 -13.25 20.27
C LYS A 345 11.69 -13.41 20.52
N LEU A 346 12.10 -13.76 21.74
CA LEU A 346 13.49 -14.15 22.01
C LEU A 346 13.75 -15.62 21.68
N VAL A 347 15.01 -15.92 21.31
CA VAL A 347 15.52 -17.29 21.22
C VAL A 347 15.90 -17.81 22.61
N ASN A 348 16.64 -17.00 23.38
CA ASN A 348 17.09 -17.31 24.73
C ASN A 348 16.78 -16.17 25.70
N THR A 349 16.50 -16.53 26.93
CA THR A 349 16.13 -15.57 27.99
C THR A 349 17.28 -14.61 28.31
N SER A 350 18.53 -15.08 28.22
CA SER A 350 19.73 -14.26 28.46
C SER A 350 19.94 -13.14 27.43
N ASP A 351 19.34 -13.22 26.25
CA ASP A 351 19.49 -12.22 25.19
C ASP A 351 18.69 -10.93 25.46
N GLN A 352 17.76 -10.95 26.44
CA GLN A 352 16.88 -9.83 26.75
C GLN A 352 17.66 -8.53 27.01
N VAL A 353 18.79 -8.59 27.72
CA VAL A 353 19.62 -7.41 28.05
C VAL A 353 20.48 -6.93 26.87
N LYS A 354 20.63 -7.76 25.83
CA LYS A 354 21.39 -7.47 24.62
C LYS A 354 20.50 -7.20 23.41
N LEU A 355 19.18 -7.11 23.60
CA LEU A 355 18.24 -6.91 22.52
C LEU A 355 18.53 -5.62 21.73
N GLY A 356 18.53 -5.73 20.40
CA GLY A 356 18.59 -4.59 19.50
C GLY A 356 18.13 -4.97 18.10
N LEU A 357 17.30 -4.12 17.51
CA LEU A 357 16.89 -4.22 16.12
C LEU A 357 16.78 -2.80 15.56
N GLU A 358 17.21 -2.60 14.33
CA GLU A 358 17.09 -1.32 13.65
C GLU A 358 16.72 -1.55 12.18
N TYR A 359 16.24 -0.50 11.53
CA TYR A 359 15.95 -0.54 10.10
C TYR A 359 16.42 0.72 9.38
N LYS A 360 16.80 0.55 8.11
CA LYS A 360 17.02 1.64 7.17
C LYS A 360 15.94 1.59 6.09
N LEU A 361 15.15 2.65 5.99
CA LEU A 361 14.13 2.81 4.94
C LEU A 361 14.71 3.63 3.79
N ASN A 362 14.61 3.10 2.57
CA ASN A 362 15.10 3.70 1.34
C ASN A 362 16.56 4.17 1.49
N ASP A 363 16.82 5.42 1.12
CA ASP A 363 18.15 6.02 1.14
C ASP A 363 18.47 6.73 2.45
N ALA A 364 17.75 6.43 3.54
CA ALA A 364 18.00 7.04 4.85
C ALA A 364 19.47 6.89 5.26
N THR A 365 20.12 7.99 5.63
CA THR A 365 21.57 8.01 5.91
C THR A 365 21.93 7.28 7.20
N LYS A 366 20.99 7.14 8.13
CA LYS A 366 21.14 6.46 9.41
C LYS A 366 19.99 5.46 9.64
N PRO A 367 20.25 4.32 10.28
CA PRO A 367 19.20 3.41 10.68
C PRO A 367 18.36 4.02 11.82
N SER A 368 17.10 3.59 11.90
CA SER A 368 16.15 3.92 12.95
C SER A 368 15.99 2.71 13.88
N ALA A 369 16.14 2.92 15.18
CA ALA A 369 15.99 1.86 16.16
C ALA A 369 14.53 1.41 16.27
N ILE A 370 14.31 0.10 16.36
CA ILE A 370 13.05 -0.51 16.75
C ILE A 370 13.16 -0.84 18.23
N THR A 371 12.32 -0.21 19.03
CA THR A 371 12.43 -0.29 20.49
C THR A 371 11.27 -1.10 21.06
N PHE A 372 11.58 -1.92 22.07
CA PHE A 372 10.62 -2.83 22.70
C PHE A 372 10.50 -2.51 24.19
N GLY A 373 9.28 -2.46 24.71
CA GLY A 373 9.00 -2.02 26.07
C GLY A 373 7.52 -2.09 26.41
N SER A 374 6.91 -0.95 26.73
CA SER A 374 5.44 -0.83 26.83
C SER A 374 4.84 -0.76 25.43
N GLU A 375 3.81 -1.57 25.16
CA GLU A 375 3.13 -1.61 23.86
C GLU A 375 2.42 -0.29 23.50
N GLN A 376 2.08 0.54 24.50
CA GLN A 376 1.44 1.83 24.27
C GLN A 376 2.41 2.89 23.70
N THR A 377 3.69 2.82 24.04
CA THR A 377 4.66 3.88 23.74
C THR A 377 5.82 3.42 22.85
N MET A 378 6.00 2.12 22.67
CA MET A 378 7.11 1.51 21.94
C MET A 378 6.58 0.71 20.73
N ASN A 379 7.49 0.11 19.96
CA ASN A 379 7.09 -0.69 18.79
C ASN A 379 6.49 -2.06 19.15
N GLY A 380 6.43 -2.39 20.45
CA GLY A 380 5.82 -3.61 20.96
C GLY A 380 6.32 -3.94 22.37
N LYS A 381 5.78 -5.00 22.96
CA LYS A 381 6.19 -5.50 24.29
C LYS A 381 7.65 -5.94 24.33
N THR A 382 8.32 -5.81 25.47
CA THR A 382 9.61 -6.48 25.68
C THR A 382 9.47 -7.97 25.33
N PRO A 383 10.27 -8.52 24.41
CA PRO A 383 10.11 -9.90 23.99
C PRO A 383 10.54 -10.86 25.10
N THR A 384 9.86 -11.98 25.15
CA THR A 384 10.16 -13.13 26.01
C THR A 384 10.38 -14.36 25.13
N VAL A 385 10.80 -15.47 25.73
CA VAL A 385 10.97 -16.74 25.01
C VAL A 385 9.66 -17.52 24.91
N ASN A 386 8.76 -17.36 25.88
CA ASN A 386 7.54 -18.15 26.00
C ASN A 386 6.33 -17.54 25.26
N ASP A 387 6.46 -16.33 24.71
CA ASP A 387 5.40 -15.61 23.99
C ASP A 387 5.83 -15.19 22.59
N ILE A 388 4.84 -15.01 21.70
CA ILE A 388 4.98 -14.33 20.42
C ILE A 388 4.28 -12.98 20.55
N ASN A 389 5.05 -11.90 20.43
CA ASN A 389 4.50 -10.55 20.34
C ASN A 389 4.39 -10.13 18.87
N VAL A 390 3.65 -9.05 18.59
CA VAL A 390 3.57 -8.47 17.24
C VAL A 390 4.05 -7.02 17.29
N ALA A 391 5.08 -6.70 16.52
CA ALA A 391 5.61 -5.36 16.46
C ALA A 391 4.67 -4.48 15.62
N LYS A 392 4.65 -3.18 15.91
CA LYS A 392 4.03 -2.14 15.10
C LYS A 392 5.03 -1.00 14.93
N VAL A 393 5.56 -0.88 13.71
CA VAL A 393 6.53 0.15 13.34
C VAL A 393 5.86 1.14 12.40
N THR A 394 5.83 2.41 12.79
CA THR A 394 5.39 3.49 11.90
C THR A 394 6.51 3.84 10.92
N LEU A 395 6.26 3.69 9.63
CA LEU A 395 7.16 4.06 8.56
C LEU A 395 6.77 5.44 8.04
N ALA A 396 7.67 6.41 8.10
CA ALA A 396 7.49 7.74 7.53
C ALA A 396 8.35 7.92 6.28
N ASN A 397 7.98 8.88 5.42
CA ASN A 397 8.69 9.19 4.17
C ASN A 397 8.76 7.99 3.20
N LEU A 398 7.66 7.26 3.09
CA LEU A 398 7.51 6.24 2.04
C LEU A 398 7.52 6.91 0.67
N ASN A 399 8.33 6.37 -0.24
CA ASN A 399 8.36 6.78 -1.62
C ASN A 399 7.07 6.35 -2.33
N PHE A 400 6.60 7.16 -3.27
CA PHE A 400 5.56 6.74 -4.20
C PHE A 400 6.13 5.69 -5.16
N GLY A 401 5.59 4.48 -5.12
CA GLY A 401 6.09 3.33 -5.88
C GLY A 401 7.05 2.48 -5.07
N SER A 402 8.29 2.33 -5.54
CA SER A 402 9.25 1.37 -4.97
C SER A 402 9.86 1.84 -3.64
N ASN A 403 9.87 0.96 -2.66
CA ASN A 403 10.48 1.16 -1.36
C ASN A 403 11.35 -0.06 -0.99
N LYS A 404 12.38 0.20 -0.18
CA LYS A 404 13.28 -0.82 0.36
C LYS A 404 13.46 -0.61 1.86
N ILE A 405 13.36 -1.68 2.63
CA ILE A 405 13.68 -1.68 4.05
C ILE A 405 14.77 -2.72 4.33
N GLU A 406 15.82 -2.31 5.03
CA GLU A 406 16.92 -3.15 5.45
C GLU A 406 16.90 -3.24 6.97
N PHE A 407 16.78 -4.46 7.51
CA PHE A 407 16.88 -4.75 8.94
C PHE A 407 18.31 -5.16 9.29
N SER A 408 18.82 -4.62 10.39
CA SER A 408 20.13 -4.93 10.94
C SER A 408 20.10 -4.94 12.47
N VAL A 409 21.22 -5.33 13.06
CA VAL A 409 21.42 -5.35 14.51
C VAL A 409 22.52 -4.36 14.86
N PRO A 410 22.29 -3.45 15.82
CA PRO A 410 23.35 -2.57 16.31
C PRO A 410 24.55 -3.35 16.84
N VAL A 411 25.73 -2.74 16.81
CA VAL A 411 26.97 -3.35 17.33
C VAL A 411 26.77 -3.80 18.79
N GLU A 412 27.27 -4.99 19.12
CA GLU A 412 27.14 -5.65 20.44
C GLU A 412 25.71 -6.00 20.89
N LYS A 413 24.72 -5.91 20.00
CA LYS A 413 23.33 -6.33 20.25
C LYS A 413 23.00 -7.66 19.58
N VAL A 414 21.84 -8.19 19.92
CA VAL A 414 21.25 -9.43 19.40
C VAL A 414 19.84 -9.12 18.90
N SER A 415 19.51 -9.57 17.69
CA SER A 415 18.14 -9.47 17.15
C SER A 415 17.18 -10.38 17.91
N PRO A 416 15.90 -9.99 18.08
CA PRO A 416 14.87 -10.99 18.35
C PRO A 416 14.71 -11.92 17.14
N MET A 417 14.03 -13.05 17.33
CA MET A 417 13.47 -13.79 16.20
C MET A 417 12.41 -12.91 15.51
N ILE A 418 12.41 -12.89 14.18
CA ILE A 418 11.48 -12.07 13.38
C ILE A 418 10.77 -12.98 12.39
N GLY A 419 9.44 -12.89 12.30
CA GLY A 419 8.63 -13.63 11.34
C GLY A 419 8.20 -12.78 10.15
N ASN A 420 7.20 -13.28 9.41
CA ASN A 420 6.64 -12.64 8.23
C ASN A 420 6.20 -11.21 8.51
N MET A 421 6.32 -10.36 7.49
CA MET A 421 6.10 -8.93 7.59
C MET A 421 4.77 -8.54 6.95
N TYR A 422 4.10 -7.53 7.48
CA TYR A 422 2.77 -7.10 7.05
C TYR A 422 2.74 -5.58 6.92
N LEU A 423 2.50 -5.08 5.71
CA LEU A 423 2.42 -3.65 5.41
C LEU A 423 0.96 -3.21 5.34
N SER A 424 0.62 -2.12 6.01
CA SER A 424 -0.70 -1.48 5.98
C SER A 424 -0.53 0.04 5.89
N SER A 425 -1.47 0.74 5.26
CA SER A 425 -1.55 2.22 5.35
C SER A 425 -2.47 2.69 6.46
N SER A 426 -3.17 1.76 7.13
CA SER A 426 -4.09 2.05 8.24
C SER A 426 -3.62 1.38 9.55
N PRO A 427 -3.64 2.11 10.68
CA PRO A 427 -3.32 1.54 11.99
C PRO A 427 -4.43 0.63 12.52
N ASN A 428 -5.61 0.63 11.89
CA ASN A 428 -6.81 -0.06 12.36
C ASN A 428 -6.94 -1.49 11.81
N ASN A 429 -6.05 -1.90 10.90
CA ASN A 429 -6.06 -3.25 10.32
C ASN A 429 -5.39 -4.31 11.21
N TRP A 430 -5.00 -3.95 12.44
CA TRP A 430 -4.29 -4.82 13.37
C TRP A 430 -5.01 -6.16 13.60
N ASN A 431 -6.34 -6.16 13.72
CA ASN A 431 -7.13 -7.38 13.90
C ASN A 431 -6.93 -8.37 12.74
N LYS A 432 -7.07 -7.91 11.50
CA LYS A 432 -6.88 -8.75 10.29
C LYS A 432 -5.45 -9.26 10.18
N ILE A 433 -4.48 -8.45 10.59
CA ILE A 433 -3.07 -8.81 10.61
C ILE A 433 -2.81 -9.89 11.66
N TYR A 434 -3.39 -9.76 12.86
CA TYR A 434 -3.27 -10.75 13.93
C TYR A 434 -3.93 -12.06 13.52
N ASP A 435 -5.10 -11.99 12.89
CA ASP A 435 -5.77 -13.14 12.32
C ASP A 435 -4.86 -13.89 11.33
N ASP A 436 -4.20 -13.19 10.39
CA ASP A 436 -3.29 -13.86 9.45
C ASP A 436 -2.01 -14.40 10.11
N ILE A 437 -1.40 -13.64 11.05
CA ILE A 437 -0.23 -14.08 11.80
C ILE A 437 -0.53 -15.38 12.56
N PHE A 438 -1.67 -15.45 13.24
CA PHE A 438 -1.98 -16.58 14.12
C PHE A 438 -2.89 -17.62 13.46
N GLY A 439 -3.15 -17.48 12.16
CA GLY A 439 -3.98 -18.41 11.39
C GLY A 439 -5.43 -18.44 11.86
N ASN A 440 -5.97 -17.32 12.37
CA ASN A 440 -7.37 -17.24 12.78
C ASN A 440 -8.25 -16.82 11.59
N SER A 441 -9.47 -17.33 11.57
CA SER A 441 -10.53 -16.83 10.69
C SER A 441 -11.83 -16.73 11.46
N VAL A 442 -12.48 -15.58 11.36
CA VAL A 442 -13.71 -15.28 12.10
C VAL A 442 -14.90 -15.36 11.15
N THR A 443 -15.91 -16.13 11.53
CA THR A 443 -17.18 -16.26 10.83
C THR A 443 -18.34 -16.15 11.81
N THR A 444 -19.54 -15.84 11.31
CA THR A 444 -20.77 -15.91 12.09
C THR A 444 -21.67 -16.97 11.48
N GLN A 445 -22.07 -17.96 12.27
CA GLN A 445 -23.00 -19.02 11.86
C GLN A 445 -24.07 -19.21 12.93
N ASN A 446 -25.33 -19.24 12.55
CA ASN A 446 -26.48 -19.38 13.47
C ASN A 446 -26.44 -18.36 14.63
N ASN A 447 -26.11 -17.10 14.33
CA ASN A 447 -25.90 -16.04 15.32
C ASN A 447 -24.90 -16.44 16.41
N ARG A 448 -23.80 -17.09 16.02
CA ARG A 448 -22.67 -17.35 16.91
C ARG A 448 -21.39 -16.97 16.20
N THR A 449 -20.53 -16.26 16.91
CA THR A 449 -19.16 -15.98 16.47
C THR A 449 -18.32 -17.25 16.58
N ILE A 450 -17.68 -17.64 15.47
CA ILE A 450 -16.81 -18.82 15.38
C ILE A 450 -15.43 -18.37 14.89
N ILE A 451 -14.40 -18.70 15.66
CA ILE A 451 -13.01 -18.50 15.31
C ILE A 451 -12.42 -19.86 14.95
N SER A 452 -11.98 -20.05 13.72
CA SER A 452 -11.25 -21.26 13.31
C SER A 452 -9.74 -21.00 13.34
N VAL A 453 -8.96 -22.01 13.74
CA VAL A 453 -7.49 -21.92 13.84
C VAL A 453 -6.83 -22.84 12.81
N ASP A 454 -6.09 -22.23 11.90
CA ASP A 454 -5.21 -22.89 10.94
C ASP A 454 -3.83 -23.10 11.57
N ALA A 455 -3.64 -24.27 12.16
CA ALA A 455 -2.37 -24.66 12.74
C ALA A 455 -1.26 -24.91 11.71
N LEU A 456 -1.54 -24.92 10.41
CA LEU A 456 -0.53 -25.04 9.36
C LEU A 456 0.10 -23.69 9.05
N ASN A 457 -0.72 -22.64 8.94
CA ASN A 457 -0.29 -21.30 8.52
C ASN A 457 -0.20 -20.27 9.67
N GLY A 458 -0.68 -20.60 10.87
CA GLY A 458 -0.56 -19.77 12.06
C GLY A 458 0.78 -19.95 12.79
N TYR A 459 1.36 -18.84 13.23
CA TYR A 459 2.51 -18.83 14.14
C TYR A 459 2.13 -19.41 15.51
N SER A 460 2.98 -20.32 16.00
CA SER A 460 2.74 -21.07 17.23
C SER A 460 4.07 -21.55 17.81
N LEU A 461 4.08 -21.99 19.06
CA LEU A 461 5.26 -22.48 19.76
C LEU A 461 5.07 -23.92 20.22
N ALA A 462 6.15 -24.70 20.17
CA ALA A 462 6.26 -25.96 20.90
C ALA A 462 7.24 -25.80 22.06
N SER A 463 7.10 -26.58 23.12
CA SER A 463 8.10 -26.62 24.20
C SER A 463 9.23 -27.63 23.95
N ASP A 464 9.12 -28.45 22.90
CA ASP A 464 10.01 -29.57 22.62
C ASP A 464 10.13 -29.81 21.11
N TRP A 465 11.33 -30.16 20.64
CA TRP A 465 11.61 -30.42 19.22
C TRP A 465 10.78 -31.57 18.62
N SER A 466 10.35 -32.52 19.46
CA SER A 466 9.64 -33.73 19.02
C SER A 466 8.18 -33.48 18.63
N THR A 467 7.57 -32.40 19.14
CA THR A 467 6.22 -31.98 18.74
C THR A 467 6.22 -31.65 17.25
N PHE A 468 5.18 -32.08 16.53
CA PHE A 468 5.15 -31.92 15.06
C PHE A 468 3.74 -31.80 14.49
N ILE A 469 3.66 -31.36 13.24
CA ILE A 469 2.43 -31.37 12.44
C ILE A 469 2.50 -32.53 11.46
N ALA A 470 1.50 -33.40 11.53
CA ALA A 470 1.38 -34.59 10.70
C ALA A 470 0.26 -34.42 9.66
N GLU A 471 0.54 -34.77 8.41
CA GLU A 471 -0.47 -34.97 7.37
C GLU A 471 -1.11 -36.36 7.55
N TYR A 472 -2.44 -36.36 7.62
CA TYR A 472 -3.31 -37.54 7.54
C TYR A 472 -4.03 -37.49 6.19
N SER A 473 -3.77 -38.46 5.34
CA SER A 473 -4.31 -38.57 3.99
C SER A 473 -4.29 -40.03 3.53
N GLY A 474 -4.99 -40.34 2.44
CA GLY A 474 -4.89 -41.64 1.76
C GLY A 474 -6.04 -42.60 2.06
N THR A 475 -5.96 -43.79 1.44
CA THR A 475 -7.04 -44.78 1.43
C THR A 475 -7.31 -45.32 2.82
N GLY A 476 -8.59 -45.28 3.22
CA GLY A 476 -9.04 -45.76 4.53
C GLY A 476 -9.02 -44.68 5.61
N LEU A 477 -8.68 -43.43 5.28
CA LEU A 477 -8.89 -42.31 6.18
C LEU A 477 -10.39 -42.08 6.39
N THR A 478 -10.80 -42.05 7.66
CA THR A 478 -12.18 -41.74 8.03
C THR A 478 -12.25 -40.58 9.01
N LEU A 479 -13.34 -39.82 9.00
CA LEU A 479 -13.70 -38.82 10.00
C LEU A 479 -15.11 -39.14 10.52
N ASP A 480 -15.25 -39.37 11.82
CA ASP A 480 -16.53 -39.76 12.43
C ASP A 480 -17.19 -40.96 11.70
N ASN A 481 -16.36 -41.93 11.35
CA ASN A 481 -16.70 -43.14 10.57
C ASN A 481 -17.18 -42.88 9.13
N GLN A 482 -17.04 -41.65 8.61
CA GLN A 482 -17.25 -41.33 7.20
C GLN A 482 -15.94 -41.38 6.43
N ASN A 483 -15.95 -41.97 5.24
CA ASN A 483 -14.77 -42.01 4.38
C ASN A 483 -14.41 -40.60 3.90
N VAL A 484 -13.17 -40.18 4.13
CA VAL A 484 -12.60 -38.88 3.72
C VAL A 484 -11.23 -39.06 3.05
N SER A 485 -11.04 -40.18 2.34
CA SER A 485 -9.76 -40.55 1.71
C SER A 485 -9.26 -39.55 0.66
N ASP A 486 -10.13 -38.68 0.14
CA ASP A 486 -9.85 -37.59 -0.81
C ASP A 486 -9.44 -36.28 -0.13
N GLN A 487 -9.46 -36.23 1.20
CA GLN A 487 -9.14 -35.04 1.99
C GLN A 487 -7.80 -35.18 2.71
N LYS A 488 -7.26 -34.04 3.12
CA LYS A 488 -6.04 -33.95 3.93
C LYS A 488 -6.34 -33.29 5.27
N TYR A 489 -5.86 -33.90 6.33
CA TYR A 489 -5.96 -33.38 7.69
C TYR A 489 -4.57 -33.14 8.27
N TYR A 490 -4.32 -31.95 8.79
CA TYR A 490 -3.08 -31.61 9.51
C TYR A 490 -3.33 -31.55 11.02
N LEU A 491 -2.78 -32.51 11.76
CA LEU A 491 -2.91 -32.58 13.23
C LEU A 491 -1.55 -32.39 13.90
N ILE A 492 -1.54 -31.68 15.03
CA ILE A 492 -0.41 -31.55 15.93
C ILE A 492 -0.30 -32.84 16.74
N GLY A 493 0.90 -33.42 16.79
CA GLY A 493 1.20 -34.61 17.58
C GLY A 493 2.41 -34.43 18.49
N TYR A 494 2.62 -35.41 19.38
CA TYR A 494 3.68 -35.39 20.40
C TYR A 494 3.59 -34.18 21.35
N VAL A 495 2.36 -33.87 21.77
CA VAL A 495 2.06 -32.97 22.89
C VAL A 495 1.81 -33.81 24.13
N GLY A 496 2.28 -33.35 25.29
CA GLY A 496 2.26 -34.11 26.55
C GLY A 496 3.22 -35.30 26.59
N GLY A 497 3.37 -35.92 27.76
CA GLY A 497 4.25 -37.08 28.01
C GLY A 497 5.75 -36.79 27.92
N THR A 498 6.57 -37.84 28.11
CA THR A 498 8.05 -37.75 28.26
C THR A 498 8.86 -38.36 27.11
N SER A 499 8.29 -39.23 26.28
CA SER A 499 9.00 -39.94 25.21
C SER A 499 9.37 -39.07 24.02
N SER A 500 10.53 -39.25 23.41
CA SER A 500 10.91 -38.56 22.17
C SER A 500 10.30 -39.20 20.93
N ARG A 501 10.12 -38.41 19.86
CA ARG A 501 9.64 -38.89 18.57
C ARG A 501 10.72 -39.73 17.88
N ASN A 502 10.30 -40.82 17.25
CA ASN A 502 11.16 -41.56 16.33
C ASN A 502 11.59 -40.67 15.15
N ASP A 503 12.90 -40.63 14.88
CA ASP A 503 13.51 -39.86 13.80
C ASP A 503 14.30 -40.72 12.80
N MET A 504 14.13 -42.04 12.81
CA MET A 504 14.87 -42.97 11.95
C MET A 504 14.73 -42.68 10.45
N MET A 505 13.57 -42.20 9.99
CA MET A 505 13.29 -41.93 8.57
C MET A 505 13.49 -40.45 8.20
N ILE A 506 14.15 -39.66 9.05
CA ILE A 506 14.43 -38.25 8.82
C ILE A 506 15.82 -38.07 8.22
N PRO A 507 15.99 -37.14 7.26
CA PRO A 507 17.32 -36.80 6.75
C PRO A 507 18.30 -36.44 7.87
N THR A 508 19.54 -36.93 7.78
CA THR A 508 20.54 -36.79 8.85
C THR A 508 21.30 -35.46 8.80
N ASN A 509 20.99 -34.57 7.85
CA ASN A 509 21.63 -33.26 7.74
C ASN A 509 21.17 -32.31 8.85
N ASN A 510 22.13 -31.82 9.65
CA ASN A 510 21.92 -30.92 10.80
C ASN A 510 20.81 -31.37 11.77
N VAL A 511 20.80 -32.62 12.22
CA VAL A 511 19.81 -33.09 13.21
C VAL A 511 20.10 -32.53 14.60
N GLN A 512 19.08 -31.98 15.27
CA GLN A 512 19.21 -31.42 16.62
C GLN A 512 18.06 -31.82 17.54
N LYS A 513 18.37 -32.33 18.74
CA LYS A 513 17.39 -32.85 19.71
C LYS A 513 17.18 -31.91 20.90
N PHE A 514 17.11 -30.62 20.60
CA PHE A 514 16.77 -29.56 21.54
C PHE A 514 15.86 -28.54 20.83
N PRO A 515 15.12 -27.67 21.52
CA PRO A 515 14.98 -27.67 22.97
C PRO A 515 14.28 -28.93 23.48
N LEU A 516 14.61 -29.33 24.70
CA LEU A 516 13.92 -30.36 25.46
C LEU A 516 13.10 -29.66 26.53
N ALA A 517 11.84 -30.06 26.72
CA ALA A 517 11.03 -29.47 27.78
C ALA A 517 11.71 -29.66 29.16
N SER A 518 11.87 -28.56 29.93
CA SER A 518 12.57 -28.55 31.24
C SER A 518 11.90 -29.43 32.30
N ASN A 519 10.62 -29.73 32.12
CA ASN A 519 9.93 -30.81 32.80
C ASN A 519 9.29 -31.73 31.74
N ILE A 520 9.92 -32.89 31.57
CA ILE A 520 9.53 -33.93 30.61
C ILE A 520 8.08 -34.40 30.77
N SER A 521 7.35 -34.08 31.86
CA SER A 521 5.94 -34.46 32.01
C SER A 521 4.93 -33.50 31.35
N ASN A 522 5.36 -32.35 30.81
CA ASN A 522 4.48 -31.28 30.33
C ASN A 522 4.91 -30.69 28.97
N ARG A 523 5.17 -31.52 27.95
CA ARG A 523 5.31 -30.99 26.58
C ARG A 523 4.06 -30.23 26.18
N ASN A 524 4.20 -28.96 25.84
CA ASN A 524 3.08 -28.08 25.53
C ASN A 524 3.17 -27.54 24.11
N TYR A 525 1.98 -27.33 23.53
CA TYR A 525 1.79 -26.59 22.31
C TYR A 525 1.08 -25.27 22.64
N ILE A 526 1.59 -24.16 22.11
CA ILE A 526 1.05 -22.83 22.34
C ILE A 526 0.65 -22.23 21.00
N PHE A 527 -0.58 -21.75 20.92
CA PHE A 527 -1.08 -20.97 19.78
C PHE A 527 -1.88 -19.78 20.31
N TYR A 528 -2.35 -18.94 19.39
CA TYR A 528 -3.07 -17.73 19.76
C TYR A 528 -4.42 -17.66 19.05
N VAL A 529 -5.39 -17.10 19.77
CA VAL A 529 -6.76 -16.88 19.30
C VAL A 529 -7.07 -15.39 19.46
N ASN A 530 -7.24 -14.70 18.33
CA ASN A 530 -7.73 -13.33 18.29
C ASN A 530 -9.26 -13.35 18.40
N ALA A 531 -9.77 -13.09 19.60
CA ALA A 531 -11.20 -13.10 19.86
C ALA A 531 -11.81 -11.73 19.56
N PRO A 532 -12.82 -11.63 18.68
CA PRO A 532 -13.44 -10.35 18.35
C PRO A 532 -14.33 -9.80 19.48
N LYS A 533 -14.60 -10.61 20.52
CA LYS A 533 -15.36 -10.24 21.71
C LYS A 533 -14.81 -11.00 22.92
N ALA A 534 -14.85 -10.40 24.09
CA ALA A 534 -14.63 -11.14 25.33
C ALA A 534 -15.80 -12.11 25.58
N GLY A 535 -15.55 -13.26 26.22
CA GLY A 535 -16.62 -14.18 26.61
C GLY A 535 -16.17 -15.61 26.84
N ALA A 536 -17.14 -16.48 27.08
CA ALA A 536 -16.94 -17.92 27.23
C ALA A 536 -17.05 -18.61 25.86
N TYR A 537 -16.02 -19.35 25.46
CA TYR A 537 -15.96 -20.03 24.16
C TYR A 537 -15.96 -21.55 24.35
N TYR A 538 -16.87 -22.24 23.65
CA TYR A 538 -16.78 -23.68 23.47
C TYR A 538 -15.64 -24.01 22.50
N ILE A 539 -15.01 -25.16 22.71
CA ILE A 539 -13.94 -25.70 21.87
C ILE A 539 -14.47 -26.91 21.10
N LYS A 540 -14.18 -26.94 19.80
CA LYS A 540 -14.40 -28.07 18.90
C LYS A 540 -13.12 -28.36 18.12
N GLY A 541 -12.88 -29.62 17.76
CA GLY A 541 -11.74 -29.99 16.93
C GLY A 541 -11.80 -31.41 16.42
N VAL A 542 -10.74 -31.81 15.72
CA VAL A 542 -10.51 -33.16 15.21
C VAL A 542 -9.34 -33.79 15.96
N PHE A 543 -9.41 -35.09 16.23
CA PHE A 543 -8.33 -35.83 16.90
C PHE A 543 -8.13 -37.25 16.35
N ALA A 544 -6.96 -37.82 16.64
CA ALA A 544 -6.61 -39.23 16.45
C ALA A 544 -5.72 -39.72 17.59
N SER A 545 -6.00 -40.90 18.14
CA SER A 545 -5.22 -41.51 19.23
C SER A 545 -5.39 -43.02 19.28
N ARG A 546 -4.30 -43.77 19.41
CA ARG A 546 -4.35 -45.24 19.57
C ARG A 546 -4.87 -45.63 20.95
N ASP A 547 -4.35 -44.95 21.97
CA ASP A 547 -4.73 -45.15 23.36
C ASP A 547 -5.71 -44.07 23.79
N PRO A 548 -6.53 -44.29 24.83
CA PRO A 548 -7.24 -43.22 25.49
C PRO A 548 -6.26 -42.16 26.01
N ARG A 549 -6.53 -40.88 25.71
CA ARG A 549 -5.70 -39.75 26.12
C ARG A 549 -6.55 -38.55 26.50
N ASP A 550 -6.04 -37.71 27.37
CA ASP A 550 -6.69 -36.46 27.74
C ASP A 550 -6.12 -35.29 26.93
N LEU A 551 -6.97 -34.32 26.58
CA LEU A 551 -6.57 -33.08 25.91
C LEU A 551 -7.01 -31.89 26.77
N LYS A 552 -6.05 -31.09 27.22
CA LYS A 552 -6.27 -29.93 28.10
C LYS A 552 -5.94 -28.63 27.36
N PHE A 553 -6.88 -27.69 27.38
CA PHE A 553 -6.71 -26.31 26.91
C PHE A 553 -6.73 -25.35 28.10
N SER A 554 -5.93 -24.29 28.07
CA SER A 554 -5.98 -23.21 29.05
C SER A 554 -5.56 -21.86 28.48
N THR A 555 -5.85 -20.80 29.22
CA THR A 555 -5.22 -19.48 29.03
C THR A 555 -4.34 -19.17 30.24
N GLY A 556 -3.07 -18.79 30.03
CA GLY A 556 -2.18 -18.35 31.11
C GLY A 556 -1.80 -19.43 32.12
N ASP A 557 -1.68 -19.07 33.41
CA ASP A 557 -1.37 -20.02 34.48
C ASP A 557 -2.50 -21.06 34.64
N MET A 558 -2.13 -22.32 34.42
CA MET A 558 -2.94 -23.51 34.16
C MET A 558 -3.99 -23.93 35.23
N SER A 559 -4.28 -23.09 36.23
CA SER A 559 -5.03 -23.46 37.44
C SER A 559 -6.51 -23.05 37.46
N SER A 560 -6.94 -21.98 36.78
CA SER A 560 -8.32 -21.45 36.93
C SER A 560 -9.17 -21.43 35.64
N ASN A 561 -8.60 -21.19 34.47
CA ASN A 561 -9.32 -21.17 33.19
C ASN A 561 -8.80 -22.28 32.26
N ASN A 562 -9.33 -23.49 32.45
CA ASN A 562 -8.98 -24.65 31.63
C ASN A 562 -10.19 -25.50 31.27
N VAL A 563 -10.08 -26.21 30.16
CA VAL A 563 -11.04 -27.21 29.68
C VAL A 563 -10.28 -28.48 29.40
N THR A 564 -10.68 -29.59 30.01
CA THR A 564 -10.09 -30.91 29.77
C THR A 564 -11.13 -31.81 29.13
N ILE A 565 -10.83 -32.30 27.93
CA ILE A 565 -11.59 -33.36 27.25
C ILE A 565 -10.88 -34.67 27.51
N ARG A 566 -11.56 -35.62 28.16
CA ARG A 566 -10.95 -36.87 28.63
C ARG A 566 -11.23 -38.05 27.73
N GLN A 567 -10.36 -39.06 27.81
CA GLN A 567 -10.55 -40.39 27.21
C GLN A 567 -10.73 -40.37 25.68
N LEU A 568 -10.05 -39.45 24.99
CA LEU A 568 -10.03 -39.36 23.53
C LEU A 568 -9.27 -40.57 22.95
N SER A 569 -9.99 -41.49 22.31
CA SER A 569 -9.43 -42.65 21.60
C SER A 569 -10.10 -42.84 20.23
N THR A 570 -9.30 -43.24 19.23
CA THR A 570 -9.75 -43.70 17.91
C THR A 570 -9.22 -45.10 17.60
N GLU A 571 -8.54 -45.76 18.55
CA GLU A 571 -7.90 -47.09 18.47
C GLU A 571 -6.76 -47.20 17.42
N ASN A 572 -6.74 -46.34 16.41
CA ASN A 572 -5.75 -46.29 15.34
C ASN A 572 -5.51 -44.83 14.89
N LEU A 573 -4.55 -44.63 13.98
CA LEU A 573 -4.19 -43.30 13.44
C LEU A 573 -4.72 -43.06 12.01
N THR A 574 -5.61 -43.91 11.50
CA THR A 574 -6.30 -43.74 10.20
C THR A 574 -7.78 -43.39 10.38
N THR A 575 -8.27 -43.39 11.62
CA THR A 575 -9.60 -42.96 12.02
C THR A 575 -9.47 -41.66 12.78
N LEU A 576 -10.11 -40.62 12.25
CA LEU A 576 -10.24 -39.32 12.89
C LEU A 576 -11.62 -39.22 13.53
N ARG A 577 -11.71 -38.51 14.64
CA ARG A 577 -13.00 -38.20 15.28
C ARG A 577 -13.06 -36.73 15.67
N THR A 578 -14.28 -36.23 15.85
CA THR A 578 -14.50 -34.89 16.38
C THR A 578 -14.74 -34.90 17.89
N PHE A 579 -14.25 -33.86 18.56
CA PHE A 579 -14.65 -33.52 19.92
C PHE A 579 -15.36 -32.17 19.90
N ASP A 580 -16.38 -32.00 20.74
CA ASP A 580 -17.20 -30.79 20.79
C ASP A 580 -17.71 -30.57 22.21
N THR A 581 -17.18 -29.55 22.88
CA THR A 581 -17.52 -29.22 24.28
C THR A 581 -18.91 -28.59 24.43
N PHE A 582 -19.54 -28.16 23.34
CA PHE A 582 -20.93 -27.69 23.34
C PHE A 582 -21.93 -28.86 23.32
N ALA A 583 -21.58 -29.97 22.67
CA ALA A 583 -22.51 -31.06 22.39
C ALA A 583 -23.08 -31.71 23.67
N THR A 584 -24.39 -31.95 23.69
CA THR A 584 -25.10 -32.63 24.79
C THR A 584 -25.63 -34.03 24.41
N THR A 585 -25.63 -34.38 23.11
CA THR A 585 -26.08 -35.67 22.55
C THR A 585 -25.36 -35.97 21.21
N GLY A 586 -25.04 -37.24 20.90
CA GLY A 586 -24.50 -37.66 19.58
C GLY A 586 -23.23 -38.52 19.63
N ALA A 587 -22.67 -38.89 18.47
CA ALA A 587 -21.47 -39.73 18.30
C ALA A 587 -20.16 -39.12 18.88
N THR A 588 -20.20 -37.86 19.30
CA THR A 588 -19.14 -37.13 20.03
C THR A 588 -19.08 -37.48 21.53
N ARG A 589 -19.87 -38.45 22.01
CA ARG A 589 -20.03 -38.83 23.43
C ARG A 589 -18.90 -39.63 24.06
N ASP A 590 -17.91 -40.11 23.30
CA ASP A 590 -16.78 -40.90 23.85
C ASP A 590 -15.90 -40.11 24.83
N THR A 591 -16.23 -38.84 25.09
CA THR A 591 -15.39 -37.92 25.86
C THR A 591 -16.15 -37.35 27.04
N THR A 592 -15.56 -37.47 28.23
CA THR A 592 -16.03 -36.74 29.40
C THR A 592 -15.29 -35.40 29.44
N VAL A 593 -16.01 -34.30 29.32
CA VAL A 593 -15.46 -32.98 29.63
C VAL A 593 -15.43 -32.85 31.15
N SER A 594 -14.33 -32.33 31.73
CA SER A 594 -14.33 -31.94 33.14
C SER A 594 -15.44 -30.91 33.43
N ASP A 595 -15.66 -30.54 34.69
CA ASP A 595 -16.78 -29.69 35.15
C ASP A 595 -16.97 -28.37 34.37
N ARG A 596 -15.97 -27.93 33.58
CA ARG A 596 -15.98 -26.72 32.76
C ARG A 596 -15.92 -27.03 31.26
N LYS A 597 -16.92 -26.53 30.52
CA LYS A 597 -17.08 -26.73 29.06
C LYS A 597 -16.54 -25.61 28.17
N THR A 598 -16.23 -24.46 28.76
CA THR A 598 -15.85 -23.26 28.01
C THR A 598 -14.53 -22.69 28.50
N LEU A 599 -13.75 -22.12 27.58
CA LEU A 599 -12.59 -21.32 27.88
C LEU A 599 -12.98 -19.84 27.85
N THR A 600 -12.65 -19.07 28.88
CA THR A 600 -12.90 -17.62 28.87
C THR A 600 -11.80 -16.93 28.07
N LEU A 601 -12.16 -16.12 27.09
CA LEU A 601 -11.24 -15.30 26.29
C LEU A 601 -11.54 -13.82 26.53
N VAL A 602 -10.51 -12.97 26.51
CA VAL A 602 -10.66 -11.51 26.44
C VAL A 602 -10.75 -11.06 24.98
N GLU A 603 -11.27 -9.87 24.71
CA GLU A 603 -11.21 -9.30 23.36
C GLU A 603 -9.76 -9.10 22.93
N GLY A 604 -9.47 -9.38 21.66
CA GLY A 604 -8.13 -9.36 21.09
C GLY A 604 -7.38 -10.69 21.28
N LEU A 605 -6.05 -10.60 21.35
CA LEU A 605 -5.18 -11.76 21.26
C LEU A 605 -5.10 -12.54 22.59
N ASN A 606 -5.45 -13.83 22.55
CA ASN A 606 -5.39 -14.74 23.68
C ASN A 606 -4.35 -15.84 23.44
N LYS A 607 -3.43 -16.04 24.39
CA LYS A 607 -2.50 -17.17 24.40
C LYS A 607 -3.21 -18.42 24.89
N ILE A 608 -3.22 -19.48 24.07
CA ILE A 608 -3.78 -20.78 24.41
C ILE A 608 -2.65 -21.79 24.60
N VAL A 609 -2.64 -22.46 25.75
CA VAL A 609 -1.70 -23.54 26.05
C VAL A 609 -2.43 -24.87 26.00
N VAL A 610 -1.88 -25.82 25.22
CA VAL A 610 -2.39 -27.18 25.07
C VAL A 610 -1.39 -28.17 25.66
N SER A 611 -1.90 -29.11 26.46
CA SER A 611 -1.14 -30.20 27.06
C SER A 611 -1.99 -31.48 27.12
N GLY A 612 -1.37 -32.59 27.51
CA GLY A 612 -2.13 -33.72 28.06
C GLY A 612 -2.58 -33.44 29.50
N ALA A 613 -3.30 -34.41 30.11
CA ALA A 613 -3.68 -34.35 31.53
C ALA A 613 -3.19 -35.59 32.29
N THR A 614 -4.08 -36.35 32.93
CA THR A 614 -3.67 -37.48 33.80
C THR A 614 -3.59 -38.80 33.04
N GLU A 615 -4.41 -38.98 32.01
CA GLU A 615 -4.47 -40.23 31.23
C GLU A 615 -3.18 -40.48 30.43
N ASN A 616 -2.82 -41.76 30.24
CA ASN A 616 -1.66 -42.21 29.46
C ASN A 616 -0.37 -41.40 29.78
N THR A 617 -0.01 -41.31 31.06
CA THR A 617 1.20 -40.58 31.52
C THR A 617 1.27 -39.12 31.02
N GLY A 618 0.11 -38.51 30.79
CA GLY A 618 -0.02 -37.13 30.32
C GLY A 618 0.27 -36.91 28.84
N ASN A 619 0.26 -37.96 28.01
CA ASN A 619 0.27 -37.79 26.55
C ASN A 619 -1.08 -37.24 26.06
N ALA A 620 -1.05 -36.28 25.14
CA ALA A 620 -2.24 -35.82 24.43
C ALA A 620 -2.52 -36.70 23.19
N PRO A 621 -3.78 -36.76 22.71
CA PRO A 621 -4.06 -37.27 21.37
C PRO A 621 -3.43 -36.35 20.31
N ASN A 622 -3.30 -36.81 19.08
CA ASN A 622 -3.00 -35.90 17.97
C ASN A 622 -4.26 -35.08 17.68
N PHE A 623 -4.16 -33.76 17.52
CA PHE A 623 -5.33 -32.87 17.43
C PHE A 623 -5.15 -31.74 16.42
N GLY A 624 -6.24 -31.16 15.93
CA GLY A 624 -6.22 -30.04 14.97
C GLY A 624 -7.61 -29.54 14.61
N TYR A 625 -7.70 -28.71 13.56
CA TYR A 625 -8.96 -28.13 13.05
C TYR A 625 -9.79 -27.47 14.16
N LEU A 626 -9.12 -26.71 15.02
CA LEU A 626 -9.72 -26.16 16.23
C LEU A 626 -10.68 -25.02 15.88
N LYS A 627 -11.82 -24.99 16.56
CA LYS A 627 -12.81 -23.92 16.52
C LYS A 627 -13.18 -23.47 17.92
N PHE A 628 -13.22 -22.15 18.11
CA PHE A 628 -13.69 -21.49 19.32
C PHE A 628 -15.03 -20.83 19.00
N ILE A 629 -16.09 -21.23 19.71
CA ILE A 629 -17.47 -20.84 19.44
C ILE A 629 -17.99 -20.03 20.63
N LEU A 630 -18.29 -18.75 20.42
CA LEU A 630 -18.76 -17.87 21.49
C LEU A 630 -20.10 -18.35 22.05
N ASN A 631 -20.19 -18.45 23.38
CA ASN A 631 -21.43 -18.71 24.09
C ASN A 631 -22.18 -17.38 24.33
N GLU A 632 -23.08 -17.02 23.42
CA GLU A 632 -23.86 -15.77 23.50
C GLU A 632 -24.93 -15.73 24.61
N THR A 633 -25.02 -16.77 25.46
CA THR A 633 -26.05 -16.86 26.53
C THR A 633 -25.61 -16.36 27.91
N GLN A 634 -24.38 -15.85 28.08
CA GLN A 634 -23.97 -15.17 29.32
C GLN A 634 -23.94 -13.64 29.15
N PRO A 635 -24.50 -12.86 30.10
CA PRO A 635 -24.32 -11.41 30.12
C PRO A 635 -22.85 -11.05 30.30
N GLU A 636 -22.43 -10.00 29.60
CA GLU A 636 -21.08 -9.44 29.65
C GLU A 636 -20.65 -9.18 31.11
N THR A 637 -19.62 -9.88 31.59
CA THR A 637 -18.88 -9.40 32.75
C THR A 637 -17.98 -8.27 32.26
N THR A 638 -18.41 -7.03 32.48
CA THR A 638 -17.59 -5.83 32.35
C THR A 638 -16.40 -5.94 33.29
N ASN A 639 -15.25 -6.36 32.77
CA ASN A 639 -13.97 -6.10 33.44
C ASN A 639 -13.50 -4.71 33.03
N ASP A 640 -14.03 -3.69 33.70
CA ASP A 640 -13.33 -2.41 33.80
C ASP A 640 -12.06 -2.65 34.62
N SER A 641 -10.95 -2.94 33.93
CA SER A 641 -9.62 -2.74 34.49
C SER A 641 -9.11 -1.37 34.05
N ASN A 642 -9.15 -0.46 35.02
CA ASN A 642 -8.58 0.88 35.07
C ASN A 642 -7.20 0.98 34.35
N PRO A 643 -6.89 2.08 33.65
CA PRO A 643 -5.57 2.28 33.05
C PRO A 643 -4.53 2.53 34.16
N SER A 644 -3.38 1.89 34.04
CA SER A 644 -2.12 2.33 34.67
C SER A 644 -1.01 2.16 33.66
#